data_AF-A0A9D6PUX3-F1
#
_entry.id   AF-A0A9D6PUX3-F1
#
_cell.length_a   1.000
_cell.length_b   1.000
_cell.length_c   1.000
_cell.angle_alpha   90.00
_cell.angle_beta   90.00
_cell.angle_gamma   90.00
#
_symmetry.space_group_name_H-M   'P 1'
#
loop_
_entity.id
_entity.type
_entity.pdbx_description
1 polymer ?
#
loop_
_entity_poly.entity_id
_entity_poly.type
_entity_poly.pdbx_seq_one_letter_code
_entity_poly.pdbx_strand_id
1 'polypeptide(L)'
;MKAIILAAGYAKRLYPLTAHRAKPLLPVGDRPIIDYILSSIQAVSEIDQVYVVTNAKFYPQFCEWVQSLGLEPFCKILNDGTETNETRLGAIGDISFVIDSEKIDDDILILAGDNLFEFNLKDFVTFFKEKGTSLACYDLGDIKLASQYGVIELDPEGRILKFLEKPKNPPNSLISTGVYGYTRSDLTKIRRFIQEGGNKDAPGHLMEWFLKHESIFGFVIQGLWFDIGDLESYEKANKLYQKRLLRRKKKMGEKKLFTSEAVSMGHPDKMADQISDAILDAYLEKDPMARVAVETLLATGRAIVAGQVTAKASIPVEEVVRRTVKEIGYSDEAAGFDYKTCEVLAFIDRQSSDIAQGVNEGEGLHKEMGAGDQGMMFGYACRETSELMPLPMMLSWRLIERLTLLRQKNVLPYLRPDAKSQVTVEYEGGEPLRVHTIVISTQHNPDITHETIQKDVIEKVIKEAVPAHLLDSKTIFHVNPTGRFVVGGPQGDTGLTGRKIIVDTYGGMGRHGGGCFSGKDPTKVDRSAQYAARYVAKNVVAAGLADRCEVQLAYAIGVAEPVSIFVDCFGTEAISESEIVKLIRKHFKLTPKGIIDSLNLRRPIYKETARFGHFGRSGPGYTWEKTDKAQILRQESGIASRETLEVVG
;
A
#
# COMPACT_ATOMS: atom_id res chain seq x y z
N MET A 1 4.22 -25.46 -1.68
CA MET A 1 5.08 -25.49 -0.47
C MET A 1 4.22 -25.81 0.73
N LYS A 2 4.80 -26.41 1.78
CA LYS A 2 4.05 -26.81 3.00
C LYS A 2 4.36 -25.88 4.16
N ALA A 3 3.42 -25.67 5.07
CA ALA A 3 3.68 -24.97 6.33
C ALA A 3 3.60 -25.93 7.53
N ILE A 4 4.49 -25.75 8.50
CA ILE A 4 4.53 -26.51 9.76
C ILE A 4 4.47 -25.52 10.91
N ILE A 5 3.44 -25.64 11.75
CA ILE A 5 3.27 -24.88 12.99
C ILE A 5 3.71 -25.75 14.16
N LEU A 6 4.71 -25.29 14.92
CA LEU A 6 5.22 -26.00 16.08
C LEU A 6 4.37 -25.71 17.31
N ALA A 7 3.71 -26.74 17.85
CA ALA A 7 2.71 -26.60 18.91
C ALA A 7 2.83 -27.68 20.02
N ALA A 8 3.96 -28.38 20.13
CA ALA A 8 4.18 -29.45 21.12
C ALA A 8 4.73 -28.97 22.49
N GLY A 9 4.93 -27.66 22.68
CA GLY A 9 5.50 -27.11 23.90
C GLY A 9 4.57 -27.20 25.13
N TYR A 10 5.11 -27.65 26.27
CA TYR A 10 4.36 -27.73 27.55
C TYR A 10 4.22 -26.40 28.29
N ALA A 11 4.95 -25.35 27.87
CA ALA A 11 4.81 -23.97 28.32
C ALA A 11 4.73 -23.79 29.86
N LYS A 12 5.68 -24.38 30.61
CA LYS A 12 5.73 -24.33 32.08
C LYS A 12 5.78 -22.90 32.65
N ARG A 13 6.33 -21.92 31.91
CA ARG A 13 6.42 -20.49 32.31
C ARG A 13 5.08 -19.74 32.30
N LEU A 14 4.05 -20.32 31.69
CA LEU A 14 2.70 -19.74 31.60
C LEU A 14 1.70 -20.44 32.54
N TYR A 15 2.18 -21.28 33.45
CA TYR A 15 1.33 -21.88 34.46
C TYR A 15 0.68 -20.78 35.34
N PRO A 16 -0.62 -20.86 35.68
CA PRO A 16 -1.55 -21.98 35.47
C PRO A 16 -2.32 -21.96 34.14
N LEU A 17 -2.15 -20.96 33.27
CA LEU A 17 -2.91 -20.81 32.02
C LEU A 17 -2.77 -22.04 31.10
N THR A 18 -1.61 -22.69 31.14
CA THR A 18 -1.26 -23.86 30.31
C THR A 18 -1.45 -25.20 31.02
N ALA A 19 -2.11 -25.23 32.19
CA ALA A 19 -2.37 -26.48 32.93
C ALA A 19 -3.21 -27.47 32.11
N HIS A 20 -4.27 -26.96 31.49
CA HIS A 20 -5.27 -27.73 30.74
C HIS A 20 -5.45 -27.25 29.29
N ARG A 21 -4.66 -26.29 28.83
CA ARG A 21 -4.77 -25.72 27.48
C ARG A 21 -3.40 -25.58 26.83
N ALA A 22 -3.31 -25.93 25.55
CA ALA A 22 -2.08 -25.71 24.78
C ALA A 22 -1.80 -24.20 24.65
N LYS A 23 -0.53 -23.81 24.72
CA LYS A 23 -0.14 -22.40 24.61
C LYS A 23 -0.65 -21.72 23.32
N PRO A 24 -0.53 -22.31 22.12
CA PRO A 24 -1.09 -21.71 20.90
C PRO A 24 -2.61 -21.52 20.91
N LEU A 25 -3.33 -22.24 21.78
CA LEU A 25 -4.77 -22.15 21.95
C LEU A 25 -5.19 -21.14 23.04
N LEU A 26 -4.24 -20.49 23.71
CA LEU A 26 -4.54 -19.40 24.64
C LEU A 26 -5.11 -18.20 23.86
N PRO A 27 -6.17 -17.56 24.37
CA PRO A 27 -6.76 -16.41 23.71
C PRO A 27 -5.88 -15.17 23.89
N VAL A 28 -5.61 -14.47 22.80
CA VAL A 28 -5.06 -13.11 22.84
C VAL A 28 -6.08 -12.22 22.15
N GLY A 29 -6.65 -11.25 22.87
CA GLY A 29 -7.84 -10.57 22.38
C GLY A 29 -9.07 -11.48 22.37
N ASP A 30 -9.63 -11.74 21.19
CA ASP A 30 -10.88 -12.47 20.98
C ASP A 30 -10.68 -13.84 20.30
N ARG A 31 -9.46 -14.16 19.89
CA ARG A 31 -9.14 -15.43 19.23
C ARG A 31 -7.85 -16.06 19.76
N PRO A 32 -7.67 -17.38 19.63
CA PRO A 32 -6.41 -18.08 19.91
C PRO A 32 -5.20 -17.50 19.19
N ILE A 33 -4.00 -17.62 19.78
CA ILE A 33 -2.73 -17.22 19.14
C ILE A 33 -2.58 -17.87 17.76
N ILE A 34 -2.88 -19.16 17.66
CA ILE A 34 -2.75 -19.93 16.40
C ILE A 34 -3.64 -19.41 15.27
N ASP A 35 -4.77 -18.76 15.57
CA ASP A 35 -5.66 -18.21 14.54
C ASP A 35 -5.01 -17.03 13.79
N TYR A 36 -4.19 -16.24 14.49
CA TYR A 36 -3.42 -15.15 13.86
C TYR A 36 -2.38 -15.70 12.88
N ILE A 37 -1.70 -16.78 13.27
CA ILE A 37 -0.73 -17.48 12.43
C ILE A 37 -1.42 -18.08 11.20
N LEU A 38 -2.55 -18.78 11.41
CA LEU A 38 -3.29 -19.41 10.33
C LEU A 38 -3.87 -18.40 9.33
N SER A 39 -4.39 -17.27 9.81
CA SER A 39 -4.86 -16.16 8.95
C SER A 39 -3.73 -15.64 8.05
N SER A 40 -2.51 -15.53 8.59
CA SER A 40 -1.33 -15.08 7.84
C SER A 40 -0.91 -16.11 6.79
N ILE A 41 -1.02 -17.40 7.09
CA ILE A 41 -0.74 -18.49 6.16
C ILE A 41 -1.77 -18.54 5.02
N GLN A 42 -3.06 -18.38 5.31
CA GLN A 42 -4.12 -18.40 4.30
C GLN A 42 -4.02 -17.26 3.27
N ALA A 43 -3.32 -16.18 3.61
CA ALA A 43 -3.03 -15.08 2.68
C ALA A 43 -1.93 -15.42 1.65
N VAL A 44 -1.23 -16.55 1.81
CA VAL A 44 -0.15 -17.00 0.92
C VAL A 44 -0.65 -18.16 0.04
N SER A 45 -0.94 -17.86 -1.22
CA SER A 45 -1.46 -18.82 -2.21
C SER A 45 -0.55 -20.02 -2.50
N GLU A 46 0.75 -19.88 -2.24
CA GLU A 46 1.79 -20.86 -2.50
C GLU A 46 1.81 -22.01 -1.48
N ILE A 47 1.16 -21.79 -0.32
CA ILE A 47 1.01 -22.78 0.75
C ILE A 47 -0.28 -23.56 0.50
N ASP A 48 -0.15 -24.83 0.16
CA ASP A 48 -1.27 -25.70 -0.20
C ASP A 48 -1.70 -26.64 0.94
N GLN A 49 -0.87 -26.79 1.99
CA GLN A 49 -1.17 -27.60 3.17
C GLN A 49 -0.45 -27.05 4.41
N VAL A 50 -1.15 -27.08 5.54
CA VAL A 50 -0.62 -26.76 6.87
C VAL A 50 -0.59 -28.02 7.74
N TYR A 51 0.50 -28.21 8.47
CA TYR A 51 0.64 -29.23 9.50
C TYR A 51 0.84 -28.57 10.86
N VAL A 52 0.01 -28.91 11.83
CA VAL A 52 0.21 -28.51 13.24
C VAL A 52 0.68 -29.72 14.00
N VAL A 53 1.92 -29.68 14.49
CA VAL A 53 2.51 -30.78 15.27
C VAL A 53 2.41 -30.49 16.75
N THR A 54 1.89 -31.45 17.50
CA THR A 54 1.66 -31.33 18.94
C THR A 54 1.83 -32.66 19.66
N ASN A 55 1.87 -32.61 20.99
CA ASN A 55 2.03 -33.78 21.85
C ASN A 55 0.70 -34.48 22.14
N ALA A 56 0.77 -35.71 22.67
CA ALA A 56 -0.41 -36.53 22.93
C ALA A 56 -1.38 -35.87 23.93
N LYS A 57 -0.87 -35.07 24.87
CA LYS A 57 -1.70 -34.36 25.86
C LYS A 57 -2.60 -33.30 25.20
N PHE A 58 -2.09 -32.55 24.22
CA PHE A 58 -2.82 -31.43 23.61
C PHE A 58 -3.48 -31.77 22.27
N TYR A 59 -3.12 -32.91 21.66
CA TYR A 59 -3.66 -33.36 20.37
C TYR A 59 -5.19 -33.27 20.24
N PRO A 60 -6.01 -33.72 21.21
CA PRO A 60 -7.47 -33.62 21.09
C PRO A 60 -7.96 -32.17 20.93
N GLN A 61 -7.32 -31.21 21.63
CA GLN A 61 -7.73 -29.80 21.60
C GLN A 61 -7.48 -29.16 20.23
N PHE A 62 -6.38 -29.53 19.57
CA PHE A 62 -6.10 -29.03 18.22
C PHE A 62 -7.03 -29.67 17.17
N CYS A 63 -7.43 -30.93 17.36
CA CYS A 63 -8.43 -31.56 16.50
C CYS A 63 -9.79 -30.86 16.61
N GLU A 64 -10.25 -30.58 17.83
CA GLU A 64 -11.48 -29.81 18.07
C GLU A 64 -11.38 -28.41 17.48
N TRP A 65 -10.24 -27.73 17.66
CA TRP A 65 -10.00 -26.40 17.11
C TRP A 65 -10.08 -26.37 15.58
N VAL A 66 -9.38 -27.24 14.86
CA VAL A 66 -9.39 -27.22 13.39
C VAL A 66 -10.76 -27.61 12.82
N GLN A 67 -11.46 -28.54 13.48
CA GLN A 67 -12.82 -28.92 13.12
C GLN A 67 -13.79 -27.75 13.29
N SER A 68 -13.65 -26.96 14.36
CA SER A 68 -14.50 -25.79 14.60
C SER A 68 -14.36 -24.72 13.50
N LEU A 69 -13.24 -24.71 12.79
CA LEU A 69 -12.97 -23.81 11.66
C LEU A 69 -13.37 -24.41 10.30
N GLY A 70 -13.69 -25.71 10.22
CA GLY A 70 -13.96 -26.41 8.97
C GLY A 70 -12.75 -26.46 8.02
N LEU A 71 -11.53 -26.49 8.57
CA LEU A 71 -10.28 -26.41 7.81
C LEU A 71 -9.54 -27.74 7.70
N GLU A 72 -10.15 -28.87 8.08
CA GLU A 72 -9.47 -30.18 8.11
C GLU A 72 -8.81 -30.59 6.78
N PRO A 73 -9.37 -30.27 5.58
CA PRO A 73 -8.69 -30.58 4.33
C PRO A 73 -7.37 -29.81 4.15
N PHE A 74 -7.29 -28.58 4.64
CA PHE A 74 -6.15 -27.68 4.46
C PHE A 74 -5.15 -27.73 5.64
N CYS A 75 -5.63 -28.00 6.85
CA CYS A 75 -4.86 -28.00 8.08
C CYS A 75 -4.95 -29.36 8.80
N LYS A 76 -3.84 -30.09 8.86
CA LYS A 76 -3.75 -31.42 9.46
C LYS A 76 -3.05 -31.35 10.81
N ILE A 77 -3.65 -31.96 11.83
CA ILE A 77 -3.05 -32.06 13.18
C ILE A 77 -2.29 -33.38 13.29
N LEU A 78 -1.04 -33.32 13.75
CA LEU A 78 -0.16 -34.47 13.92
C LEU A 78 0.22 -34.63 15.39
N ASN A 79 0.01 -35.84 15.91
CA ASN A 79 0.42 -36.24 17.26
C ASN A 79 1.83 -36.85 17.20
N ASP A 80 2.80 -36.21 17.84
CA ASP A 80 4.18 -36.72 17.91
C ASP A 80 4.36 -37.94 18.84
N GLY A 81 3.32 -38.30 19.60
CA GLY A 81 3.28 -39.44 20.51
C GLY A 81 3.91 -39.20 21.88
N THR A 82 4.44 -38.00 22.16
CA THR A 82 5.07 -37.67 23.43
C THR A 82 4.03 -37.31 24.49
N GLU A 83 4.22 -37.80 25.71
CA GLU A 83 3.25 -37.63 26.80
C GLU A 83 3.71 -36.63 27.86
N THR A 84 5.03 -36.46 28.02
CA THR A 84 5.64 -35.60 29.04
C THR A 84 6.67 -34.64 28.47
N ASN A 85 6.96 -33.57 29.22
CA ASN A 85 7.96 -32.58 28.84
C ASN A 85 9.39 -33.17 28.78
N GLU A 86 9.63 -34.27 29.49
CA GLU A 86 10.91 -34.97 29.57
C GLU A 86 11.11 -35.94 28.39
N THR A 87 10.01 -36.34 27.73
CA THR A 87 10.02 -37.24 26.56
C THR A 87 9.81 -36.52 25.22
N ARG A 88 9.69 -35.19 25.24
CA ARG A 88 9.45 -34.37 24.05
C ARG A 88 10.53 -34.56 22.97
N LEU A 89 10.14 -34.43 21.70
CA LEU A 89 11.09 -34.49 20.57
C LEU A 89 11.93 -33.22 20.41
N GLY A 90 11.40 -32.08 20.87
CA GLY A 90 11.96 -30.75 20.66
C GLY A 90 11.62 -30.20 19.27
N ALA A 91 11.75 -28.89 19.09
CA ALA A 91 11.32 -28.19 17.87
C ALA A 91 11.87 -28.82 16.57
N ILE A 92 13.15 -29.20 16.54
CA ILE A 92 13.77 -29.80 15.35
C ILE A 92 13.34 -31.26 15.20
N GLY A 93 13.11 -31.96 16.32
CA GLY A 93 12.55 -33.31 16.32
C GLY A 93 11.13 -33.33 15.75
N ASP A 94 10.30 -32.36 16.11
CA ASP A 94 8.94 -32.19 15.58
C ASP A 94 8.96 -31.91 14.08
N ILE A 95 9.86 -31.02 13.61
CA ILE A 95 10.05 -30.76 12.18
C ILE A 95 10.38 -32.08 11.44
N SER A 96 11.35 -32.84 11.94
CA SER A 96 11.74 -34.13 11.34
C SER A 96 10.59 -35.14 11.36
N PHE A 97 9.85 -35.23 12.46
CA PHE A 97 8.69 -36.12 12.58
C PHE A 97 7.63 -35.81 11.53
N VAL A 98 7.29 -34.53 11.31
CA VAL A 98 6.32 -34.13 10.28
C VAL A 98 6.83 -34.45 8.88
N ILE A 99 8.09 -34.13 8.58
CA ILE A 99 8.70 -34.43 7.27
C ILE A 99 8.63 -35.94 6.98
N ASP A 100 8.96 -36.78 7.95
CA ASP A 100 9.03 -38.23 7.77
C ASP A 100 7.64 -38.89 7.73
N SER A 101 6.72 -38.47 8.61
CA SER A 101 5.35 -39.02 8.68
C SER A 101 4.53 -38.70 7.44
N GLU A 102 4.60 -37.45 6.97
CA GLU A 102 3.85 -36.98 5.80
C GLU A 102 4.65 -37.09 4.49
N LYS A 103 5.88 -37.62 4.56
CA LYS A 103 6.78 -37.82 3.41
C LYS A 103 6.94 -36.55 2.59
N ILE A 104 7.14 -35.42 3.27
CA ILE A 104 7.23 -34.11 2.62
C ILE A 104 8.47 -34.07 1.73
N ASP A 105 8.26 -33.69 0.47
CA ASP A 105 9.28 -33.59 -0.57
C ASP A 105 9.11 -32.27 -1.37
N ASP A 106 8.90 -31.19 -0.63
CA ASP A 106 8.67 -29.81 -1.12
C ASP A 106 9.36 -28.82 -0.17
N ASP A 107 9.42 -27.55 -0.55
CA ASP A 107 9.84 -26.47 0.34
C ASP A 107 8.90 -26.38 1.56
N ILE A 108 9.46 -26.04 2.73
CA ILE A 108 8.71 -25.93 3.97
C ILE A 108 8.90 -24.56 4.63
N LEU A 109 7.81 -24.03 5.15
CA LEU A 109 7.76 -22.87 6.03
C LEU A 109 7.52 -23.35 7.46
N ILE A 110 8.39 -22.97 8.39
CA ILE A 110 8.25 -23.26 9.82
C ILE A 110 7.78 -22.00 10.53
N LEU A 111 6.77 -22.13 11.38
CA LEU A 111 6.30 -21.07 12.27
C LEU A 111 6.20 -21.60 13.69
N ALA A 112 6.76 -20.87 14.66
CA ALA A 112 6.51 -21.18 16.07
C ALA A 112 5.07 -20.80 16.44
N GLY A 113 4.32 -21.74 17.04
CA GLY A 113 2.88 -21.59 17.32
C GLY A 113 2.53 -20.57 18.40
N ASP A 114 3.53 -19.92 18.98
CA ASP A 114 3.48 -18.95 20.07
C ASP A 114 3.87 -17.53 19.64
N ASN A 115 4.18 -17.34 18.37
CA ASN A 115 4.49 -16.04 17.82
C ASN A 115 3.22 -15.29 17.38
N LEU A 116 3.17 -14.01 17.73
CA LEU A 116 2.27 -13.05 17.09
C LEU A 116 3.10 -12.06 16.30
N PHE A 117 2.75 -11.83 15.04
CA PHE A 117 3.47 -10.92 14.17
C PHE A 117 2.53 -10.21 13.19
N GLU A 118 2.95 -9.03 12.72
CA GLU A 118 2.15 -8.18 11.81
C GLU A 118 2.74 -8.03 10.41
N PHE A 119 3.93 -8.58 10.17
CA PHE A 119 4.51 -8.49 8.84
C PHE A 119 3.73 -9.37 7.86
N ASN A 120 3.74 -8.97 6.59
CA ASN A 120 3.11 -9.73 5.53
C ASN A 120 3.90 -11.01 5.25
N LEU A 121 3.32 -12.16 5.59
CA LEU A 121 3.97 -13.45 5.39
C LEU A 121 4.22 -13.76 3.90
N LYS A 122 3.42 -13.20 2.99
CA LYS A 122 3.61 -13.34 1.54
C LYS A 122 4.91 -12.70 1.07
N ASP A 123 5.28 -11.56 1.64
CA ASP A 123 6.53 -10.87 1.30
C ASP A 123 7.75 -11.71 1.73
N PHE A 124 7.67 -12.33 2.92
CA PHE A 124 8.68 -13.28 3.36
C PHE A 124 8.76 -14.52 2.46
N VAL A 125 7.63 -15.09 2.05
CA VAL A 125 7.62 -16.25 1.14
C VAL A 125 8.18 -15.89 -0.25
N THR A 126 7.88 -14.70 -0.75
CA THR A 126 8.46 -14.18 -2.00
C THR A 126 9.97 -14.07 -1.88
N PHE A 127 10.45 -13.44 -0.79
CA PHE A 127 11.88 -13.34 -0.50
C PHE A 127 12.56 -14.71 -0.37
N PHE A 128 11.93 -15.65 0.34
CA PHE A 128 12.42 -17.03 0.49
C PHE A 128 12.53 -17.73 -0.87
N LYS A 129 11.55 -17.56 -1.76
CA LYS A 129 11.60 -18.15 -3.11
C LYS A 129 12.73 -17.56 -3.96
N GLU A 130 13.08 -16.30 -3.76
CA GLU A 130 14.18 -15.64 -4.48
C GLU A 130 15.56 -16.01 -3.93
N LYS A 131 15.69 -16.13 -2.60
CA LYS A 131 16.98 -16.26 -1.91
C LYS A 131 17.33 -17.68 -1.48
N GLY A 132 16.36 -18.59 -1.42
CA GLY A 132 16.53 -19.90 -0.83
C GLY A 132 16.40 -19.85 0.69
N THR A 133 17.14 -20.70 1.41
CA THR A 133 17.05 -20.85 2.88
C THR A 133 17.09 -19.50 3.60
N SER A 134 16.01 -19.18 4.31
CA SER A 134 15.80 -17.83 4.86
C SER A 134 15.13 -17.88 6.23
N LEU A 135 15.28 -16.81 7.02
CA LEU A 135 14.53 -16.64 8.27
C LEU A 135 14.06 -15.19 8.43
N ALA A 136 12.97 -15.00 9.16
CA ALA A 136 12.48 -13.67 9.47
C ALA A 136 13.18 -13.10 10.73
N CYS A 137 13.65 -11.86 10.61
CA CYS A 137 14.49 -11.16 11.56
C CYS A 137 13.75 -9.97 12.15
N TYR A 138 13.90 -9.68 13.44
CA TYR A 138 13.28 -8.52 14.08
C TYR A 138 14.29 -7.73 14.89
N ASP A 139 14.24 -6.40 14.81
CA ASP A 139 15.06 -5.54 15.66
C ASP A 139 14.28 -5.16 16.92
N LEU A 140 14.72 -5.66 18.07
CA LEU A 140 14.09 -5.37 19.36
C LEU A 140 14.24 -3.90 19.79
N GLY A 141 15.21 -3.17 19.25
CA GLY A 141 15.61 -1.85 19.72
C GLY A 141 16.23 -1.82 21.13
N ASP A 142 16.28 -2.97 21.82
CA ASP A 142 16.90 -3.16 23.13
C ASP A 142 17.85 -4.36 23.11
N ILE A 143 19.15 -4.06 23.16
CA ILE A 143 20.21 -5.05 23.17
C ILE A 143 20.10 -5.99 24.37
N LYS A 144 19.63 -5.54 25.55
CA LYS A 144 19.56 -6.42 26.73
C LYS A 144 18.55 -7.54 26.56
N LEU A 145 17.41 -7.23 25.93
CA LEU A 145 16.36 -8.22 25.66
C LEU A 145 16.80 -9.27 24.63
N ALA A 146 17.73 -8.94 23.74
CA ALA A 146 18.23 -9.85 22.71
C ALA A 146 18.91 -11.11 23.28
N SER A 147 19.38 -11.07 24.54
CA SER A 147 19.97 -12.24 25.22
C SER A 147 19.03 -13.44 25.38
N GLN A 148 17.72 -13.22 25.22
CA GLN A 148 16.70 -14.27 25.33
C GLN A 148 16.46 -15.01 24.00
N TYR A 149 17.04 -14.55 22.90
CA TYR A 149 16.76 -15.00 21.53
C TYR A 149 18.04 -15.36 20.78
N GLY A 150 17.89 -15.95 19.58
CA GLY A 150 19.00 -16.12 18.64
C GLY A 150 19.35 -14.78 17.98
N VAL A 151 20.56 -14.27 18.22
CA VAL A 151 21.03 -12.98 17.71
C VAL A 151 21.79 -13.19 16.39
N ILE A 152 21.54 -12.31 15.43
CA ILE A 152 22.07 -12.44 14.07
C ILE A 152 22.84 -11.21 13.62
N GLU A 153 23.82 -11.42 12.73
CA GLU A 153 24.54 -10.37 12.02
C GLU A 153 24.35 -10.59 10.52
N LEU A 154 23.96 -9.53 9.80
CA LEU A 154 23.72 -9.54 8.36
C LEU A 154 24.82 -8.76 7.63
N ASP A 155 25.16 -9.21 6.42
CA ASP A 155 25.91 -8.41 5.45
C ASP A 155 24.99 -7.41 4.72
N PRO A 156 25.54 -6.46 3.92
CA PRO A 156 24.76 -5.49 3.16
C PRO A 156 23.75 -6.10 2.18
N GLU A 157 23.99 -7.34 1.74
CA GLU A 157 23.14 -8.10 0.82
C GLU A 157 22.06 -8.93 1.55
N GLY A 158 22.04 -8.90 2.88
CA GLY A 158 21.05 -9.58 3.73
C GLY A 158 21.38 -11.04 4.05
N ARG A 159 22.61 -11.50 3.77
CA ARG A 159 23.08 -12.84 4.15
C ARG A 159 23.48 -12.85 5.63
N ILE A 160 23.16 -13.93 6.32
CA ILE A 160 23.55 -14.13 7.71
C ILE A 160 25.03 -14.51 7.78
N LEU A 161 25.82 -13.64 8.41
CA LEU A 161 27.25 -13.87 8.68
C LEU A 161 27.44 -14.69 9.95
N LYS A 162 26.58 -14.46 10.95
CA LYS A 162 26.70 -15.06 12.26
C LYS A 162 25.33 -15.26 12.89
N PHE A 163 25.18 -16.38 13.56
CA PHE A 163 24.04 -16.68 14.43
C PHE A 163 24.60 -17.03 15.81
N LEU A 164 24.04 -16.45 16.86
CA LEU A 164 24.40 -16.68 18.25
C LEU A 164 23.16 -17.07 19.03
N GLU A 165 23.04 -18.34 19.44
CA GLU A 165 21.90 -18.77 20.26
C GLU A 165 22.00 -18.21 21.69
N LYS A 166 21.07 -17.31 22.05
CA LYS A 166 20.86 -16.77 23.42
C LYS A 166 22.14 -16.33 24.12
N PRO A 167 22.93 -15.42 23.51
CA PRO A 167 24.21 -15.00 24.06
C PRO A 167 23.98 -14.20 25.35
N LYS A 168 24.80 -14.45 26.38
CA LYS A 168 24.75 -13.66 27.63
C LYS A 168 24.99 -12.17 27.39
N ASN A 169 25.87 -11.83 26.44
CA ASN A 169 26.21 -10.47 26.04
C ASN A 169 25.96 -10.33 24.52
N PRO A 170 24.74 -9.97 24.10
CA PRO A 170 24.40 -9.84 22.69
C PRO A 170 25.12 -8.66 22.03
N PRO A 171 25.67 -8.82 20.81
CA PRO A 171 26.39 -7.75 20.11
C PRO A 171 25.46 -6.69 19.47
N ASN A 172 24.20 -7.04 19.22
CA ASN A 172 23.19 -6.19 18.62
C ASN A 172 21.77 -6.62 19.07
N SER A 173 20.73 -5.91 18.63
CA SER A 173 19.33 -6.17 18.96
C SER A 173 18.54 -6.93 17.88
N LEU A 174 19.20 -7.36 16.79
CA LEU A 174 18.60 -8.07 15.67
C LEU A 174 18.51 -9.58 15.98
N ILE A 175 17.29 -10.10 16.06
CA ILE A 175 17.01 -11.47 16.50
C ILE A 175 16.28 -12.29 15.45
N SER A 176 16.39 -13.61 15.53
CA SER A 176 15.56 -14.57 14.81
C SER A 176 14.19 -14.67 15.48
N THR A 177 13.14 -14.59 14.67
CA THR A 177 11.75 -14.55 15.15
C THR A 177 11.10 -15.92 15.31
N GLY A 178 11.75 -17.01 14.88
CA GLY A 178 11.13 -18.34 14.86
C GLY A 178 10.28 -18.64 13.62
N VAL A 179 10.39 -17.82 12.57
CA VAL A 179 9.85 -18.10 11.24
C VAL A 179 11.00 -18.42 10.28
N TYR A 180 10.98 -19.63 9.70
CA TYR A 180 12.06 -20.15 8.86
C TYR A 180 11.52 -20.71 7.55
N GLY A 181 12.18 -20.42 6.44
CA GLY A 181 11.94 -21.06 5.14
C GLY A 181 13.09 -22.00 4.82
N TYR A 182 12.79 -23.28 4.63
CA TYR A 182 13.74 -24.31 4.20
C TYR A 182 13.37 -24.81 2.82
N THR A 183 14.37 -24.93 1.96
CA THR A 183 14.19 -25.51 0.62
C THR A 183 13.99 -27.02 0.72
N ARG A 184 13.43 -27.63 -0.31
CA ARG A 184 13.36 -29.10 -0.45
C ARG A 184 14.72 -29.78 -0.20
N SER A 185 15.83 -29.15 -0.62
CA SER A 185 17.18 -29.70 -0.44
C SER A 185 17.67 -29.65 1.02
N ASP A 186 17.07 -28.81 1.85
CA ASP A 186 17.46 -28.64 3.25
C ASP A 186 16.90 -29.75 4.15
N LEU A 187 15.85 -30.45 3.72
CA LEU A 187 15.21 -31.51 4.52
C LEU A 187 16.21 -32.63 4.87
N THR A 188 17.11 -32.99 3.95
CA THR A 188 18.19 -33.94 4.23
C THR A 188 19.22 -33.42 5.22
N LYS A 189 19.47 -32.11 5.22
CA LYS A 189 20.41 -31.45 6.14
C LYS A 189 19.87 -31.44 7.57
N ILE A 190 18.56 -31.22 7.74
CA ILE A 190 17.88 -31.30 9.04
C ILE A 190 18.04 -32.71 9.64
N ARG A 191 17.80 -33.76 8.85
CA ARG A 191 18.00 -35.15 9.30
C ARG A 191 19.45 -35.42 9.70
N ARG A 192 20.41 -34.93 8.91
CA ARG A 192 21.83 -35.08 9.20
C ARG A 192 22.24 -34.41 10.51
N PHE A 193 21.77 -33.19 10.79
CA PHE A 193 22.01 -32.51 12.06
C PHE A 193 21.58 -33.35 13.27
N ILE A 194 20.39 -33.97 13.18
CA ILE A 194 19.88 -34.85 14.24
C ILE A 194 20.77 -36.09 14.41
N GLN A 195 21.19 -36.71 13.32
CA GLN A 195 22.06 -37.89 13.33
C GLN A 195 23.45 -37.61 13.91
N GLU A 196 23.97 -36.41 13.70
CA GLU A 196 25.23 -35.92 14.28
C GLU A 196 25.12 -35.57 15.78
N GLY A 197 23.96 -35.81 16.41
CA GLY A 197 23.75 -35.56 17.84
C GLY A 197 23.39 -34.10 18.16
N GLY A 198 22.93 -33.34 17.19
CA GLY A 198 22.50 -31.96 17.37
C GLY A 198 21.38 -31.83 18.41
N ASN A 199 21.40 -30.74 19.18
CA ASN A 199 20.37 -30.48 20.19
C ASN A 199 19.03 -30.17 19.50
N LYS A 200 18.05 -31.06 19.68
CA LYS A 200 16.75 -30.99 19.01
C LYS A 200 15.82 -29.89 19.54
N ASP A 201 16.07 -29.37 20.74
CA ASP A 201 15.27 -28.33 21.39
C ASP A 201 15.67 -26.90 21.00
N ALA A 202 16.84 -26.71 20.38
CA ALA A 202 17.43 -25.39 20.14
C ALA A 202 17.55 -25.10 18.63
N PRO A 203 16.51 -24.51 18.00
CA PRO A 203 16.55 -24.11 16.59
C PRO A 203 17.77 -23.25 16.22
N GLY A 204 18.28 -22.44 17.14
CA GLY A 204 19.50 -21.66 16.88
C GLY A 204 20.75 -22.50 16.66
N HIS A 205 20.89 -23.64 17.34
CA HIS A 205 22.01 -24.55 17.08
C HIS A 205 21.92 -25.19 15.69
N LEU A 206 20.70 -25.43 15.19
CA LEU A 206 20.50 -25.84 13.80
C LEU A 206 20.95 -24.74 12.85
N MET A 207 20.65 -23.47 13.14
CA MET A 207 21.08 -22.33 12.30
C MET A 207 22.59 -22.15 12.30
N GLU A 208 23.23 -22.22 13.46
CA GLU A 208 24.70 -22.21 13.57
C GLU A 208 25.36 -23.36 12.79
N TRP A 209 24.73 -24.55 12.78
CA TRP A 209 25.21 -25.67 11.98
C TRP A 209 24.93 -25.47 10.48
N PHE A 210 23.77 -24.93 10.11
CA PHE A 210 23.41 -24.63 8.72
C PHE A 210 24.35 -23.60 8.10
N LEU A 211 24.77 -22.57 8.84
CA LEU A 211 25.72 -21.56 8.35
C LEU A 211 27.06 -22.13 7.88
N LYS A 212 27.44 -23.34 8.34
CA LYS A 212 28.65 -24.04 7.90
C LYS A 212 28.44 -24.82 6.59
N HIS A 213 27.20 -25.02 6.17
CA HIS A 213 26.82 -25.93 5.08
C HIS A 213 25.94 -25.26 4.01
N GLU A 214 25.35 -24.11 4.29
CA GLU A 214 24.40 -23.42 3.42
C GLU A 214 24.45 -21.90 3.64
N SER A 215 24.11 -21.14 2.60
CA SER A 215 23.91 -19.70 2.70
C SER A 215 22.49 -19.43 3.22
N ILE A 216 22.38 -18.71 4.35
CA ILE A 216 21.09 -18.34 4.93
C ILE A 216 20.89 -16.84 4.80
N PHE A 217 19.68 -16.40 4.45
CA PHE A 217 19.32 -14.99 4.31
C PHE A 217 18.33 -14.52 5.37
N GLY A 218 18.50 -13.28 5.83
CA GLY A 218 17.63 -12.66 6.82
C GLY A 218 16.65 -11.68 6.20
N PHE A 219 15.35 -11.88 6.44
CA PHE A 219 14.29 -10.96 6.06
C PHE A 219 13.89 -10.09 7.25
N VAL A 220 14.31 -8.83 7.27
CA VAL A 220 14.03 -7.91 8.40
C VAL A 220 12.58 -7.45 8.35
N ILE A 221 11.79 -7.90 9.33
CA ILE A 221 10.36 -7.60 9.43
C ILE A 221 10.12 -6.23 10.04
N GLN A 222 9.00 -5.62 9.66
CA GLN A 222 8.47 -4.37 10.20
C GLN A 222 7.13 -4.65 10.88
N GLY A 223 6.74 -3.82 11.85
CA GLY A 223 5.49 -3.99 12.61
C GLY A 223 5.72 -4.65 13.97
N LEU A 224 4.65 -5.08 14.64
CA LEU A 224 4.78 -5.75 15.93
C LEU A 224 5.18 -7.21 15.78
N TRP A 225 5.97 -7.67 16.75
CA TRP A 225 6.28 -9.07 16.99
C TRP A 225 6.25 -9.36 18.49
N PHE A 226 5.66 -10.49 18.88
CA PHE A 226 5.65 -11.02 20.24
C PHE A 226 6.00 -12.51 20.22
N ASP A 227 7.01 -12.91 20.98
CA ASP A 227 7.18 -14.27 21.47
C ASP A 227 6.40 -14.42 22.78
N ILE A 228 5.31 -15.20 22.77
CA ILE A 228 4.52 -15.46 23.97
C ILE A 228 5.21 -16.56 24.78
N GLY A 229 6.22 -16.16 25.55
CA GLY A 229 7.07 -17.06 26.32
C GLY A 229 6.69 -17.22 27.79
N ASP A 230 6.04 -16.20 28.38
CA ASP A 230 5.77 -16.04 29.80
C ASP A 230 4.53 -15.15 30.05
N LEU A 231 4.15 -14.99 31.33
CA LEU A 231 2.94 -14.24 31.69
C LEU A 231 3.03 -12.75 31.32
N GLU A 232 4.21 -12.13 31.41
CA GLU A 232 4.38 -10.70 31.09
C GLU A 232 4.20 -10.45 29.59
N SER A 233 4.85 -11.24 28.74
CA SER A 233 4.69 -11.18 27.28
C SER A 233 3.24 -11.45 26.86
N TYR A 234 2.59 -12.44 27.48
CA TYR A 234 1.18 -12.74 27.26
C TYR A 234 0.26 -11.59 27.65
N GLU A 235 0.40 -11.02 28.85
CA GLU A 235 -0.43 -9.90 29.31
C GLU A 235 -0.23 -8.65 28.45
N LYS A 236 1.02 -8.37 28.06
CA LYS A 236 1.35 -7.24 27.17
C LYS A 236 0.67 -7.40 25.82
N ALA A 237 0.78 -8.58 25.20
CA ALA A 237 0.09 -8.88 23.95
C ALA A 237 -1.44 -8.81 24.12
N ASN A 238 -1.99 -9.48 25.12
CA ASN A 238 -3.44 -9.53 25.35
C ASN A 238 -4.03 -8.14 25.62
N LYS A 239 -3.39 -7.31 26.45
CA LYS A 239 -3.83 -5.93 26.69
C LYS A 239 -3.87 -5.10 25.40
N LEU A 240 -2.89 -5.30 24.53
CA LEU A 240 -2.79 -4.63 23.25
C LEU A 240 -3.94 -5.02 22.31
N TYR A 241 -4.13 -6.33 22.12
CA TYR A 241 -5.19 -6.87 21.27
C TYR A 241 -6.59 -6.60 21.84
N GLN A 242 -6.78 -6.60 23.17
CA GLN A 242 -8.03 -6.19 23.81
C GLN A 242 -8.32 -4.70 23.59
N LYS A 243 -7.32 -3.83 23.65
CA LYS A 243 -7.50 -2.40 23.34
C LYS A 243 -7.91 -2.21 21.88
N ARG A 244 -7.34 -2.99 20.96
CA ARG A 244 -7.76 -3.01 19.55
C ARG A 244 -9.19 -3.49 19.38
N LEU A 245 -9.58 -4.53 20.10
CA LEU A 245 -10.95 -5.04 20.09
C LEU A 245 -11.95 -4.07 20.68
N LEU A 246 -11.61 -3.38 21.76
CA LEU A 246 -12.44 -2.32 22.32
C LEU A 246 -12.56 -1.14 21.35
N ARG A 247 -11.49 -0.80 20.61
CA ARG A 247 -11.57 0.18 19.51
C ARG A 247 -12.48 -0.31 18.38
N ARG A 248 -12.36 -1.57 17.95
CA ARG A 248 -13.24 -2.21 16.95
C ARG A 248 -14.70 -2.26 17.42
N LYS A 249 -14.96 -2.70 18.65
CA LYS A 249 -16.31 -2.75 19.25
C LYS A 249 -16.92 -1.37 19.47
N LYS A 250 -16.13 -0.38 19.89
CA LYS A 250 -16.56 1.03 19.99
C LYS A 250 -16.81 1.64 18.60
N LYS A 251 -16.17 1.09 17.57
CA LYS A 251 -16.42 1.36 16.15
C LYS A 251 -17.53 0.49 15.55
N MET A 252 -18.18 -0.44 16.25
CA MET A 252 -19.24 -1.27 15.68
C MET A 252 -20.50 -0.42 15.49
N GLY A 253 -20.50 0.35 14.40
CA GLY A 253 -21.52 1.28 14.00
C GLY A 253 -22.29 0.75 12.80
N GLU A 254 -23.24 1.54 12.34
CA GLU A 254 -24.02 1.24 11.14
C GLU A 254 -23.11 0.98 9.93
N LYS A 255 -23.41 -0.09 9.19
CA LYS A 255 -22.73 -0.39 7.93
C LYS A 255 -23.09 0.67 6.90
N LYS A 256 -22.07 1.24 6.24
CA LYS A 256 -22.25 2.30 5.25
C LYS A 256 -21.58 1.92 3.95
N LEU A 257 -22.20 2.29 2.84
CA LEU A 257 -21.60 2.14 1.51
C LEU A 257 -20.97 3.47 1.10
N PHE A 258 -19.71 3.44 0.67
CA PHE A 258 -19.03 4.58 0.08
C PHE A 258 -18.49 4.19 -1.29
N THR A 259 -18.59 5.08 -2.26
CA THR A 259 -18.26 4.80 -3.66
C THR A 259 -17.28 5.83 -4.19
N SER A 260 -16.25 5.35 -4.87
CA SER A 260 -15.37 6.17 -5.71
C SER A 260 -15.35 5.64 -7.13
N GLU A 261 -14.88 6.45 -8.07
CA GLU A 261 -14.75 6.08 -9.48
C GLU A 261 -13.42 6.57 -10.05
N ALA A 262 -13.00 5.95 -11.16
CA ALA A 262 -11.88 6.39 -11.96
C ALA A 262 -12.16 6.23 -13.45
N VAL A 263 -11.36 6.90 -14.28
CA VAL A 263 -11.42 6.79 -15.73
C VAL A 263 -10.03 6.58 -16.31
N SER A 264 -9.95 5.92 -17.46
CA SER A 264 -8.69 5.60 -18.12
C SER A 264 -8.03 6.83 -18.74
N MET A 265 -6.76 6.66 -19.09
CA MET A 265 -6.02 7.65 -19.87
C MET A 265 -6.66 7.96 -21.24
N GLY A 266 -7.57 7.10 -21.72
CA GLY A 266 -8.30 7.29 -22.96
C GLY A 266 -9.60 8.08 -22.83
N HIS A 267 -10.10 8.31 -21.62
CA HIS A 267 -11.29 9.14 -21.40
C HIS A 267 -11.03 10.57 -21.90
N PRO A 268 -11.98 11.24 -22.57
CA PRO A 268 -11.73 12.53 -23.22
C PRO A 268 -11.27 13.62 -22.24
N ASP A 269 -11.90 13.76 -21.06
CA ASP A 269 -11.38 14.70 -20.03
C ASP A 269 -9.95 14.37 -19.59
N LYS A 270 -9.60 13.08 -19.45
CA LYS A 270 -8.25 12.69 -19.07
C LYS A 270 -7.23 12.84 -20.18
N MET A 271 -7.65 12.73 -21.43
CA MET A 271 -6.82 13.09 -22.56
C MET A 271 -6.51 14.59 -22.56
N ALA A 272 -7.51 15.45 -22.26
CA ALA A 272 -7.31 16.89 -22.14
C ALA A 272 -6.31 17.25 -21.03
N ASP A 273 -6.44 16.64 -19.85
CA ASP A 273 -5.47 16.77 -18.75
C ASP A 273 -4.05 16.38 -19.18
N GLN A 274 -3.90 15.22 -19.84
CA GLN A 274 -2.59 14.73 -20.29
C GLN A 274 -1.97 15.63 -21.36
N ILE A 275 -2.75 16.21 -22.27
CA ILE A 275 -2.27 17.17 -23.26
C ILE A 275 -1.80 18.45 -22.57
N SER A 276 -2.61 19.01 -21.66
CA SER A 276 -2.27 20.20 -20.88
C SER A 276 -0.96 20.01 -20.10
N ASP A 277 -0.76 18.87 -19.43
CA ASP A 277 0.48 18.60 -18.71
C ASP A 277 1.67 18.23 -19.61
N ALA A 278 1.44 17.61 -20.76
CA ALA A 278 2.51 17.39 -21.73
C ALA A 278 3.07 18.71 -22.29
N ILE A 279 2.21 19.70 -22.48
CA ILE A 279 2.60 21.06 -22.87
C ILE A 279 3.38 21.73 -21.74
N LEU A 280 2.90 21.65 -20.49
CA LEU A 280 3.62 22.16 -19.32
C LEU A 280 5.02 21.56 -19.21
N ASP A 281 5.14 20.23 -19.28
CA ASP A 281 6.42 19.54 -19.19
C ASP A 281 7.37 19.99 -20.31
N ALA A 282 6.88 20.13 -21.55
CA ALA A 282 7.69 20.60 -22.67
C ALA A 282 8.23 22.04 -22.46
N TYR A 283 7.47 22.90 -21.77
CA TYR A 283 7.97 24.22 -21.37
C TYR A 283 8.98 24.13 -20.23
N LEU A 284 8.69 23.38 -19.17
CA LEU A 284 9.57 23.25 -18.01
C LEU A 284 10.90 22.56 -18.32
N GLU A 285 10.93 21.68 -19.31
CA GLU A 285 12.15 21.06 -19.81
C GLU A 285 13.14 22.09 -20.39
N LYS A 286 12.63 23.13 -21.06
CA LYS A 286 13.45 24.19 -21.68
C LYS A 286 13.66 25.40 -20.76
N ASP A 287 12.67 25.70 -19.94
CA ASP A 287 12.66 26.85 -19.04
C ASP A 287 11.98 26.45 -17.71
N PRO A 288 12.77 26.04 -16.69
CA PRO A 288 12.23 25.68 -15.38
C PRO A 288 11.47 26.81 -14.67
N MET A 289 11.61 28.06 -15.15
CA MET A 289 10.91 29.24 -14.63
C MET A 289 9.65 29.60 -15.42
N ALA A 290 9.31 28.83 -16.44
CA ALA A 290 8.13 29.07 -17.27
C ALA A 290 6.85 29.17 -16.42
N ARG A 291 6.04 30.17 -16.71
CA ARG A 291 4.68 30.31 -16.18
C ARG A 291 3.72 29.76 -17.22
N VAL A 292 2.93 28.77 -16.85
CA VAL A 292 2.05 28.04 -17.76
C VAL A 292 0.68 27.88 -17.09
N ALA A 293 -0.36 28.25 -17.81
CA ALA A 293 -1.75 27.95 -17.52
C ALA A 293 -2.42 27.62 -18.85
N VAL A 294 -2.44 26.34 -19.21
CA VAL A 294 -2.97 25.86 -20.51
C VAL A 294 -4.13 24.89 -20.31
N GLU A 295 -5.21 25.16 -21.01
CA GLU A 295 -6.43 24.39 -21.01
C GLU A 295 -6.59 23.70 -22.36
N THR A 296 -7.14 22.50 -22.35
CA THR A 296 -7.40 21.71 -23.54
C THR A 296 -8.87 21.35 -23.61
N LEU A 297 -9.51 21.60 -24.76
CA LEU A 297 -10.83 21.11 -25.11
C LEU A 297 -10.71 20.12 -26.26
N LEU A 298 -11.31 18.95 -26.09
CA LEU A 298 -11.39 17.89 -27.09
C LEU A 298 -12.82 17.70 -27.54
N ALA A 299 -13.02 17.65 -28.85
CA ALA A 299 -14.29 17.34 -29.48
C ALA A 299 -14.03 16.42 -30.68
N THR A 300 -15.09 16.03 -31.40
CA THR A 300 -14.96 15.15 -32.57
C THR A 300 -13.99 15.73 -33.59
N GLY A 301 -12.87 15.03 -33.81
CA GLY A 301 -11.83 15.37 -34.77
C GLY A 301 -10.98 16.61 -34.41
N ARG A 302 -11.10 17.18 -33.21
CA ARG A 302 -10.43 18.45 -32.86
C ARG A 302 -9.84 18.46 -31.45
N ALA A 303 -8.66 19.07 -31.34
CA ALA A 303 -8.04 19.47 -30.08
C ALA A 303 -7.81 20.99 -30.09
N ILE A 304 -8.47 21.69 -29.18
CA ILE A 304 -8.34 23.14 -28.99
C ILE A 304 -7.53 23.36 -27.72
N VAL A 305 -6.36 23.96 -27.86
CA VAL A 305 -5.48 24.34 -26.76
C VAL A 305 -5.54 25.85 -26.61
N ALA A 306 -5.85 26.34 -25.41
CA ALA A 306 -5.90 27.77 -25.11
C ALA A 306 -5.24 28.07 -23.76
N GLY A 307 -4.78 29.30 -23.55
CA GLY A 307 -4.29 29.70 -22.23
C GLY A 307 -3.20 30.75 -22.26
N GLN A 308 -2.50 30.89 -21.15
CA GLN A 308 -1.45 31.90 -20.97
C GLN A 308 -0.11 31.25 -20.63
N VAL A 309 0.92 31.61 -21.41
CA VAL A 309 2.29 31.17 -21.19
C VAL A 309 3.26 32.34 -21.21
N THR A 310 4.14 32.37 -20.21
CA THR A 310 5.32 33.23 -20.18
C THR A 310 6.54 32.35 -20.01
N ALA A 311 7.33 32.20 -21.07
CA ALA A 311 8.54 31.38 -21.10
C ALA A 311 9.58 31.99 -22.04
N LYS A 312 10.86 31.67 -21.83
CA LYS A 312 11.95 32.10 -22.72
C LYS A 312 11.99 31.34 -24.05
N ALA A 313 11.50 30.09 -24.04
CA ALA A 313 11.53 29.20 -25.19
C ALA A 313 10.12 28.96 -25.75
N SER A 314 10.03 28.66 -27.04
CA SER A 314 8.82 28.14 -27.69
C SER A 314 8.85 26.61 -27.77
N ILE A 315 7.67 25.99 -27.89
CA ILE A 315 7.51 24.55 -28.10
C ILE A 315 6.62 24.30 -29.33
N PRO A 316 6.78 23.16 -30.02
CA PRO A 316 5.87 22.76 -31.09
C PRO A 316 4.59 22.14 -30.50
N VAL A 317 3.61 22.98 -30.14
CA VAL A 317 2.37 22.57 -29.46
C VAL A 317 1.65 21.45 -30.21
N GLU A 318 1.50 21.58 -31.53
CA GLU A 318 0.83 20.58 -32.37
C GLU A 318 1.51 19.21 -32.28
N GLU A 319 2.84 19.16 -32.36
CA GLU A 319 3.59 17.91 -32.24
C GLU A 319 3.42 17.28 -30.85
N VAL A 320 3.43 18.09 -29.79
CA VAL A 320 3.21 17.62 -28.41
C VAL A 320 1.81 17.02 -28.23
N VAL A 321 0.78 17.69 -28.78
CA VAL A 321 -0.61 17.19 -28.77
C VAL A 321 -0.69 15.85 -29.50
N ARG A 322 -0.24 15.79 -30.76
CA ARG A 322 -0.32 14.57 -31.59
C ARG A 322 0.45 13.40 -30.97
N ARG A 323 1.67 13.65 -30.46
CA ARG A 323 2.45 12.63 -29.74
C ARG A 323 1.71 12.09 -28.52
N THR A 324 1.08 12.98 -27.74
CA THR A 324 0.35 12.58 -26.53
C THR A 324 -0.91 11.76 -26.85
N VAL A 325 -1.68 12.16 -27.87
CA VAL A 325 -2.84 11.40 -28.37
C VAL A 325 -2.41 10.01 -28.87
N LYS A 326 -1.28 9.92 -29.58
CA LYS A 326 -0.71 8.64 -30.04
C LYS A 326 -0.34 7.72 -28.88
N GLU A 327 0.35 8.23 -27.86
CA GLU A 327 0.76 7.45 -26.68
C GLU A 327 -0.45 6.93 -25.87
N ILE A 328 -1.53 7.69 -25.82
CA ILE A 328 -2.80 7.26 -25.20
C ILE A 328 -3.38 6.06 -25.95
N GLY A 329 -3.17 5.98 -27.27
CA GLY A 329 -3.58 4.87 -28.12
C GLY A 329 -4.66 5.21 -29.15
N TYR A 330 -4.91 6.49 -29.41
CA TYR A 330 -5.82 6.95 -30.45
C TYR A 330 -5.05 7.13 -31.78
N SER A 331 -5.02 6.06 -32.56
CA SER A 331 -4.30 5.97 -33.84
C SER A 331 -5.14 5.48 -35.00
N ASP A 332 -6.45 5.36 -34.79
CA ASP A 332 -7.44 4.86 -35.73
C ASP A 332 -8.76 5.60 -35.49
N GLU A 333 -9.31 6.20 -36.53
CA GLU A 333 -10.59 6.92 -36.49
C GLU A 333 -11.73 6.02 -36.02
N ALA A 334 -11.66 4.70 -36.26
CA ALA A 334 -12.65 3.75 -35.78
C ALA A 334 -12.72 3.68 -34.24
N ALA A 335 -11.66 4.07 -33.53
CA ALA A 335 -11.63 4.17 -32.06
C ALA A 335 -12.24 5.48 -31.52
N GLY A 336 -12.62 6.41 -32.40
CA GLY A 336 -13.28 7.68 -32.08
C GLY A 336 -12.37 8.91 -32.08
N PHE A 337 -11.07 8.74 -32.32
CA PHE A 337 -10.12 9.84 -32.50
C PHE A 337 -8.82 9.31 -33.12
N ASP A 338 -8.13 10.12 -33.93
CA ASP A 338 -6.84 9.75 -34.53
C ASP A 338 -5.86 10.92 -34.48
N TYR A 339 -4.68 10.68 -33.90
CA TYR A 339 -3.60 11.65 -33.81
C TYR A 339 -3.10 12.16 -35.18
N LYS A 340 -3.33 11.42 -36.28
CA LYS A 340 -2.90 11.80 -37.63
C LYS A 340 -3.84 12.79 -38.30
N THR A 341 -5.15 12.63 -38.08
CA THR A 341 -6.18 13.36 -38.82
C THR A 341 -6.84 14.46 -38.00
N CYS A 342 -6.70 14.44 -36.66
CA CYS A 342 -7.29 15.47 -35.83
C CYS A 342 -6.72 16.88 -36.16
N GLU A 343 -7.58 17.87 -36.12
CA GLU A 343 -7.21 19.29 -36.19
C GLU A 343 -6.71 19.74 -34.83
N VAL A 344 -5.59 20.49 -34.81
CA VAL A 344 -5.05 21.09 -33.59
C VAL A 344 -5.08 22.61 -33.73
N LEU A 345 -5.85 23.28 -32.87
CA LEU A 345 -5.98 24.73 -32.82
C LEU A 345 -5.34 25.25 -31.54
N ALA A 346 -4.34 26.12 -31.65
CA ALA A 346 -3.62 26.68 -30.51
C ALA A 346 -3.84 28.19 -30.37
N PHE A 347 -4.40 28.60 -29.24
CA PHE A 347 -4.70 29.98 -28.85
C PHE A 347 -3.98 30.32 -27.54
N ILE A 348 -2.64 30.37 -27.60
CA ILE A 348 -1.78 30.63 -26.43
C ILE A 348 -1.28 32.07 -26.46
N ASP A 349 -1.67 32.84 -25.45
CA ASP A 349 -1.27 34.24 -25.25
C ASP A 349 -0.22 34.39 -24.14
N ARG A 350 0.35 35.59 -23.98
CA ARG A 350 1.22 35.90 -22.84
C ARG A 350 0.41 36.11 -21.56
N GLN A 351 0.99 35.81 -20.41
CA GLN A 351 0.35 36.10 -19.11
C GLN A 351 0.23 37.62 -18.90
N SER A 352 -0.87 38.06 -18.25
CA SER A 352 -1.09 39.47 -17.89
C SER A 352 0.03 40.01 -16.98
N SER A 353 0.51 41.22 -17.29
CA SER A 353 1.49 41.95 -16.47
C SER A 353 0.98 42.26 -15.06
N ASP A 354 -0.33 42.50 -14.93
CA ASP A 354 -0.96 42.88 -13.65
C ASP A 354 -1.03 41.70 -12.68
N ILE A 355 -1.05 40.47 -13.21
CA ILE A 355 -0.92 39.24 -12.42
C ILE A 355 0.55 38.96 -12.11
N ALA A 356 1.45 39.22 -13.07
CA ALA A 356 2.88 38.97 -12.88
C ALA A 356 3.47 39.79 -11.71
N GLN A 357 3.12 41.08 -11.58
CA GLN A 357 3.62 41.95 -10.51
C GLN A 357 3.32 41.42 -9.09
N GLY A 358 2.13 40.83 -8.86
CA GLY A 358 1.74 40.33 -7.54
C GLY A 358 2.41 39.01 -7.15
N VAL A 359 2.93 38.27 -8.12
CA VAL A 359 3.46 36.91 -7.94
C VAL A 359 4.98 36.88 -8.05
N ASN A 360 5.59 37.89 -8.66
CA ASN A 360 7.04 37.99 -8.79
C ASN A 360 7.69 38.48 -7.49
N GLU A 361 8.82 37.86 -7.13
CA GLU A 361 9.60 38.26 -5.97
C GLU A 361 10.13 39.70 -6.20
N GLY A 362 9.86 40.60 -5.24
CA GLY A 362 10.33 41.99 -5.28
C GLY A 362 9.50 42.96 -6.15
N GLU A 363 8.47 42.50 -6.86
CA GLU A 363 7.66 43.35 -7.75
C GLU A 363 6.23 43.64 -7.22
N GLY A 364 5.81 42.93 -6.16
CA GLY A 364 4.49 43.08 -5.54
C GLY A 364 4.50 43.99 -4.30
N LEU A 365 3.33 44.09 -3.64
CA LEU A 365 3.19 44.77 -2.34
C LEU A 365 4.06 44.14 -1.23
N HIS A 366 4.46 42.88 -1.43
CA HIS A 366 5.34 42.12 -0.55
C HIS A 366 6.64 41.77 -1.30
N LYS A 367 7.76 41.71 -0.56
CA LYS A 367 9.07 41.33 -1.14
C LYS A 367 9.14 39.86 -1.54
N GLU A 368 8.34 39.01 -0.92
CA GLU A 368 8.32 37.57 -1.11
C GLU A 368 7.40 37.15 -2.26
N MET A 369 7.64 35.96 -2.84
CA MET A 369 6.80 35.40 -3.88
C MET A 369 5.40 35.07 -3.34
N GLY A 370 4.40 35.84 -3.79
CA GLY A 370 2.99 35.65 -3.42
C GLY A 370 2.30 34.48 -4.15
N ALA A 371 1.12 34.10 -3.67
CA ALA A 371 0.28 33.11 -4.34
C ALA A 371 -0.18 33.60 -5.72
N GLY A 372 -0.17 32.69 -6.70
CA GLY A 372 -0.57 32.98 -8.09
C GLY A 372 -2.05 33.32 -8.28
N ASP A 373 -2.88 32.92 -7.34
CA ASP A 373 -4.32 33.20 -7.27
C ASP A 373 -4.78 33.04 -5.80
N GLN A 374 -6.00 33.48 -5.49
CA GLN A 374 -6.68 33.07 -4.27
C GLN A 374 -7.14 31.61 -4.39
N GLY A 375 -7.23 30.89 -3.28
CA GLY A 375 -7.76 29.53 -3.33
C GLY A 375 -7.75 28.82 -1.99
N MET A 376 -8.47 27.70 -1.95
CA MET A 376 -8.47 26.74 -0.86
C MET A 376 -8.06 25.38 -1.41
N MET A 377 -7.24 24.63 -0.68
CA MET A 377 -6.68 23.35 -1.12
C MET A 377 -6.79 22.35 0.01
N PHE A 378 -7.09 21.10 -0.32
CA PHE A 378 -7.27 20.05 0.67
C PHE A 378 -6.31 18.89 0.43
N GLY A 379 -5.68 18.47 1.52
CA GLY A 379 -4.85 17.29 1.64
C GLY A 379 -5.56 16.24 2.48
N TYR A 380 -5.50 14.97 2.09
CA TYR A 380 -6.10 13.89 2.86
C TYR A 380 -5.16 12.68 2.92
N ALA A 381 -5.16 11.97 4.05
CA ALA A 381 -4.53 10.68 4.22
C ALA A 381 -5.29 9.82 5.24
N CYS A 382 -5.25 8.50 5.05
CA CYS A 382 -5.81 7.51 5.98
C CYS A 382 -5.01 6.23 5.95
N ARG A 383 -5.20 5.34 6.93
CA ARG A 383 -4.47 4.05 7.02
C ARG A 383 -5.10 2.90 6.25
N GLU A 384 -6.16 3.15 5.48
CA GLU A 384 -6.92 2.12 4.77
C GLU A 384 -6.07 1.34 3.75
N THR A 385 -5.09 1.99 3.10
CA THR A 385 -4.15 1.34 2.16
C THR A 385 -2.70 1.71 2.47
N SER A 386 -1.75 0.97 1.89
CA SER A 386 -0.30 1.16 2.13
C SER A 386 0.20 2.51 1.60
N GLU A 387 -0.47 3.04 0.59
CA GLU A 387 -0.21 4.36 0.02
C GLU A 387 -0.79 5.51 0.85
N LEU A 388 -1.43 5.16 1.98
CA LEU A 388 -2.15 6.07 2.87
C LEU A 388 -3.29 6.81 2.17
N MET A 389 -4.07 6.09 1.36
CA MET A 389 -5.19 6.60 0.56
C MET A 389 -6.50 5.89 0.91
N PRO A 390 -7.66 6.47 0.57
CA PRO A 390 -8.95 5.79 0.69
C PRO A 390 -9.00 4.54 -0.21
N LEU A 391 -9.43 3.41 0.35
CA LEU A 391 -9.47 2.13 -0.38
C LEU A 391 -10.33 2.18 -1.67
N PRO A 392 -11.56 2.75 -1.69
CA PRO A 392 -12.41 2.80 -2.88
C PRO A 392 -11.74 3.50 -4.08
N MET A 393 -11.02 4.60 -3.82
CA MET A 393 -10.32 5.35 -4.87
C MET A 393 -9.13 4.54 -5.38
N MET A 394 -8.32 3.97 -4.48
CA MET A 394 -7.18 3.13 -4.86
C MET A 394 -7.59 1.94 -5.73
N LEU A 395 -8.64 1.21 -5.33
CA LEU A 395 -9.16 0.10 -6.13
C LEU A 395 -9.67 0.56 -7.49
N SER A 396 -10.37 1.70 -7.56
CA SER A 396 -10.86 2.26 -8.82
C SER A 396 -9.71 2.56 -9.79
N TRP A 397 -8.62 3.18 -9.33
CA TRP A 397 -7.44 3.39 -10.17
C TRP A 397 -6.74 2.08 -10.55
N ARG A 398 -6.51 1.15 -9.62
CA ARG A 398 -5.85 -0.14 -9.88
C ARG A 398 -6.58 -0.94 -10.98
N LEU A 399 -7.92 -0.93 -11.00
CA LEU A 399 -8.73 -1.57 -12.05
C LEU A 399 -8.47 -0.94 -13.44
N ILE A 400 -8.41 0.39 -13.50
CA ILE A 400 -8.15 1.14 -14.73
C ILE A 400 -6.72 0.97 -15.23
N GLU A 401 -5.74 0.96 -14.32
CA GLU A 401 -4.34 0.67 -14.64
C GLU A 401 -4.21 -0.74 -15.23
N ARG A 402 -4.87 -1.73 -14.63
CA ARG A 402 -4.86 -3.11 -15.12
C ARG A 402 -5.50 -3.23 -16.51
N LEU A 403 -6.65 -2.60 -16.75
CA LEU A 403 -7.26 -2.54 -18.09
C LEU A 403 -6.30 -1.93 -19.12
N THR A 404 -5.68 -0.81 -18.77
CA THR A 404 -4.72 -0.12 -19.63
C THR A 404 -3.53 -1.01 -19.98
N LEU A 405 -2.99 -1.71 -18.99
CA LEU A 405 -1.86 -2.63 -19.14
C LEU A 405 -2.20 -3.79 -20.09
N LEU A 406 -3.37 -4.42 -19.91
CA LEU A 406 -3.80 -5.55 -20.74
C LEU A 406 -4.02 -5.13 -22.20
N ARG A 407 -4.53 -3.92 -22.43
CA ARG A 407 -4.64 -3.32 -23.76
C ARG A 407 -3.27 -3.07 -24.38
N GLN A 408 -2.38 -2.36 -23.68
CA GLN A 408 -1.05 -1.99 -24.19
C GLN A 408 -0.16 -3.21 -24.45
N LYS A 409 -0.29 -4.27 -23.65
CA LYS A 409 0.40 -5.56 -23.87
C LYS A 409 -0.30 -6.47 -24.88
N ASN A 410 -1.39 -6.02 -25.49
CA ASN A 410 -2.18 -6.77 -26.45
C ASN A 410 -2.69 -8.13 -25.93
N VAL A 411 -2.88 -8.26 -24.61
CA VAL A 411 -3.43 -9.46 -23.96
C VAL A 411 -4.94 -9.56 -24.20
N LEU A 412 -5.62 -8.41 -24.16
CA LEU A 412 -7.02 -8.25 -24.54
C LEU A 412 -7.09 -7.31 -25.76
N PRO A 413 -6.82 -7.82 -26.98
CA PRO A 413 -6.62 -7.00 -28.18
C PRO A 413 -7.88 -6.27 -28.65
N TYR A 414 -9.06 -6.66 -28.15
CA TYR A 414 -10.32 -6.02 -28.46
C TYR A 414 -10.56 -4.73 -27.65
N LEU A 415 -9.76 -4.45 -26.62
CA LEU A 415 -9.92 -3.26 -25.80
C LEU A 415 -9.46 -2.00 -26.54
N ARG A 416 -10.23 -0.92 -26.39
CA ARG A 416 -9.92 0.41 -26.90
C ARG A 416 -9.57 1.35 -25.75
N PRO A 417 -9.06 2.57 -26.01
CA PRO A 417 -8.48 3.42 -24.96
C PRO A 417 -9.46 3.85 -23.85
N ASP A 418 -10.73 4.12 -24.14
CA ASP A 418 -11.69 4.66 -23.17
C ASP A 418 -12.22 3.58 -22.20
N ALA A 419 -12.20 3.86 -20.90
CA ALA A 419 -12.72 2.98 -19.86
C ALA A 419 -13.01 3.75 -18.57
N LYS A 420 -13.94 3.20 -17.77
CA LYS A 420 -14.41 3.73 -16.49
C LYS A 420 -14.49 2.59 -15.48
N SER A 421 -14.15 2.87 -14.23
CA SER A 421 -14.32 1.96 -13.09
C SER A 421 -15.04 2.68 -11.96
N GLN A 422 -15.80 1.94 -11.18
CA GLN A 422 -16.45 2.41 -9.97
C GLN A 422 -16.42 1.30 -8.93
N VAL A 423 -16.02 1.63 -7.70
CA VAL A 423 -15.92 0.68 -6.61
C VAL A 423 -16.69 1.20 -5.41
N THR A 424 -17.67 0.41 -4.97
CA THR A 424 -18.43 0.62 -3.74
C THR A 424 -17.88 -0.30 -2.66
N VAL A 425 -17.37 0.28 -1.58
CA VAL A 425 -16.87 -0.44 -0.41
C VAL A 425 -17.87 -0.30 0.73
N GLU A 426 -18.10 -1.42 1.42
CA GLU A 426 -18.85 -1.44 2.66
C GLU A 426 -17.90 -1.13 3.82
N TYR A 427 -18.25 -0.14 4.62
CA TYR A 427 -17.53 0.29 5.81
C TYR A 427 -18.32 -0.05 7.06
N GLU A 428 -17.61 -0.48 8.10
CA GLU A 428 -18.14 -0.64 9.44
C GLU A 428 -17.23 0.12 10.41
N GLY A 429 -17.79 1.10 11.13
CA GLY A 429 -16.99 1.88 12.07
C GLY A 429 -15.93 2.79 11.49
N GLY A 430 -16.05 3.12 10.21
CA GLY A 430 -15.05 3.90 9.49
C GLY A 430 -13.86 3.07 9.00
N GLU A 431 -13.90 1.74 9.13
CA GLU A 431 -12.93 0.82 8.52
C GLU A 431 -13.56 0.10 7.32
N PRO A 432 -12.81 -0.16 6.24
CA PRO A 432 -13.30 -0.94 5.12
C PRO A 432 -13.48 -2.42 5.51
N LEU A 433 -14.63 -3.00 5.16
CA LEU A 433 -14.96 -4.39 5.46
C LEU A 433 -14.80 -5.30 4.22
N ARG A 434 -15.43 -4.92 3.11
CA ARG A 434 -15.45 -5.70 1.85
C ARG A 434 -15.87 -4.82 0.67
N VAL A 435 -15.60 -5.28 -0.53
CA VAL A 435 -16.13 -4.66 -1.76
C VAL A 435 -17.57 -5.12 -1.98
N HIS A 436 -18.50 -4.16 -1.98
CA HIS A 436 -19.91 -4.39 -2.23
C HIS A 436 -20.21 -4.52 -3.72
N THR A 437 -19.75 -3.57 -4.52
CA THR A 437 -20.03 -3.52 -5.97
C THR A 437 -18.83 -3.01 -6.74
N ILE A 438 -18.58 -3.62 -7.89
CA ILE A 438 -17.62 -3.13 -8.89
C ILE A 438 -18.36 -2.92 -10.20
N VAL A 439 -18.20 -1.74 -10.79
CA VAL A 439 -18.65 -1.42 -12.14
C VAL A 439 -17.43 -1.19 -13.01
N ILE A 440 -17.38 -1.82 -14.19
CA ILE A 440 -16.40 -1.54 -15.23
C ILE A 440 -17.14 -1.34 -16.54
N SER A 441 -16.88 -0.21 -17.18
CA SER A 441 -17.29 0.06 -18.56
C SER A 441 -16.05 0.29 -19.40
N THR A 442 -15.77 -0.60 -20.35
CA THR A 442 -14.57 -0.51 -21.19
C THR A 442 -14.94 -0.51 -22.67
N GLN A 443 -14.33 0.41 -23.42
CA GLN A 443 -14.53 0.54 -24.85
C GLN A 443 -13.90 -0.67 -25.56
N HIS A 444 -14.57 -1.17 -26.60
CA HIS A 444 -14.16 -2.39 -27.27
C HIS A 444 -14.45 -2.40 -28.78
N ASN A 445 -13.81 -3.32 -29.49
CA ASN A 445 -14.13 -3.63 -30.89
C ASN A 445 -15.56 -4.18 -31.04
N PRO A 446 -16.22 -3.97 -32.19
CA PRO A 446 -17.63 -4.33 -32.37
C PRO A 446 -17.90 -5.84 -32.42
N ASP A 447 -16.88 -6.66 -32.69
CA ASP A 447 -17.03 -8.08 -32.99
C ASP A 447 -16.93 -9.01 -31.75
N ILE A 448 -16.51 -8.47 -30.59
CA ILE A 448 -16.39 -9.25 -29.35
C ILE A 448 -17.75 -9.40 -28.66
N THR A 449 -18.03 -10.57 -28.09
CA THR A 449 -19.27 -10.80 -27.34
C THR A 449 -19.19 -10.22 -25.92
N HIS A 450 -20.32 -9.74 -25.41
CA HIS A 450 -20.43 -9.22 -24.05
C HIS A 450 -20.03 -10.28 -22.99
N GLU A 451 -20.40 -11.54 -23.20
CA GLU A 451 -20.04 -12.67 -22.33
C GLU A 451 -18.52 -12.84 -22.20
N THR A 452 -17.77 -12.68 -23.30
CA THR A 452 -16.31 -12.78 -23.29
C THR A 452 -15.70 -11.58 -22.58
N ILE A 453 -16.20 -10.36 -22.85
CA ILE A 453 -15.77 -9.16 -22.11
C ILE A 453 -16.00 -9.36 -20.60
N GLN A 454 -17.19 -9.80 -20.20
CA GLN A 454 -17.53 -10.01 -18.79
C GLN A 454 -16.58 -11.01 -18.13
N LYS A 455 -16.35 -12.16 -18.76
CA LYS A 455 -15.42 -13.18 -18.26
C LYS A 455 -14.00 -12.64 -18.13
N ASP A 456 -13.47 -12.04 -19.20
CA ASP A 456 -12.08 -11.55 -19.22
C ASP A 456 -11.86 -10.41 -18.23
N VAL A 457 -12.82 -9.48 -18.09
CA VAL A 457 -12.73 -8.40 -17.11
C VAL A 457 -12.77 -8.94 -15.69
N ILE A 458 -13.67 -9.89 -15.37
CA ILE A 458 -13.72 -10.46 -14.02
C ILE A 458 -12.42 -11.20 -13.69
N GLU A 459 -11.96 -12.09 -14.57
CA GLU A 459 -10.81 -12.95 -14.27
C GLU A 459 -9.47 -12.22 -14.37
N LYS A 460 -9.26 -11.40 -15.41
CA LYS A 460 -7.93 -10.80 -15.69
C LYS A 460 -7.78 -9.39 -15.16
N VAL A 461 -8.87 -8.71 -14.80
CA VAL A 461 -8.86 -7.33 -14.27
C VAL A 461 -9.25 -7.32 -12.80
N ILE A 462 -10.48 -7.73 -12.48
CA ILE A 462 -11.04 -7.55 -11.13
C ILE A 462 -10.32 -8.42 -10.11
N LYS A 463 -10.24 -9.73 -10.33
CA LYS A 463 -9.61 -10.67 -9.40
C LYS A 463 -8.10 -10.44 -9.24
N GLU A 464 -7.46 -9.82 -10.23
CA GLU A 464 -6.03 -9.50 -10.22
C GLU A 464 -5.74 -8.17 -9.51
N ALA A 465 -6.64 -7.19 -9.59
CA ALA A 465 -6.43 -5.86 -9.03
C ALA A 465 -6.99 -5.69 -7.62
N VAL A 466 -7.99 -6.50 -7.23
CA VAL A 466 -8.65 -6.43 -5.92
C VAL A 466 -8.18 -7.58 -5.04
N PRO A 467 -7.66 -7.31 -3.83
CA PRO A 467 -7.29 -8.36 -2.88
C PRO A 467 -8.43 -9.36 -2.63
N ALA A 468 -8.11 -10.66 -2.69
CA ALA A 468 -9.12 -11.73 -2.63
C ALA A 468 -9.97 -11.69 -1.35
N HIS A 469 -9.39 -11.29 -0.22
CA HIS A 469 -10.10 -11.19 1.07
C HIS A 469 -11.17 -10.09 1.11
N LEU A 470 -11.16 -9.14 0.16
CA LEU A 470 -12.20 -8.11 0.02
C LEU A 470 -13.35 -8.52 -0.90
N LEU A 471 -13.20 -9.63 -1.63
CA LEU A 471 -14.22 -10.17 -2.52
C LEU A 471 -14.92 -11.36 -1.86
N ASP A 472 -16.24 -11.38 -1.91
CA ASP A 472 -17.04 -12.49 -1.38
C ASP A 472 -18.15 -12.91 -2.35
N SER A 473 -18.90 -13.94 -1.99
CA SER A 473 -20.02 -14.45 -2.80
C SER A 473 -21.18 -13.45 -2.94
N LYS A 474 -21.15 -12.33 -2.22
CA LYS A 474 -22.14 -11.25 -2.28
C LYS A 474 -21.62 -10.03 -3.06
N THR A 475 -20.36 -10.01 -3.49
CA THR A 475 -19.84 -8.91 -4.31
C THR A 475 -20.54 -8.89 -5.66
N ILE A 476 -21.06 -7.72 -6.04
CA ILE A 476 -21.80 -7.52 -7.29
C ILE A 476 -20.84 -7.01 -8.37
N PHE A 477 -20.85 -7.65 -9.54
CA PHE A 477 -20.07 -7.24 -10.70
C PHE A 477 -20.97 -6.73 -11.83
N HIS A 478 -20.76 -5.48 -12.25
CA HIS A 478 -21.38 -4.90 -13.43
C HIS A 478 -20.30 -4.64 -14.49
N VAL A 479 -20.22 -5.51 -15.51
CA VAL A 479 -19.30 -5.32 -16.64
C VAL A 479 -20.09 -4.88 -17.87
N ASN A 480 -19.73 -3.71 -18.40
CA ASN A 480 -20.42 -3.03 -19.49
C ASN A 480 -21.95 -3.08 -19.34
N PRO A 481 -22.52 -2.50 -18.26
CA PRO A 481 -23.94 -2.67 -17.92
C PRO A 481 -24.90 -2.10 -18.97
N THR A 482 -24.44 -1.19 -19.84
CA THR A 482 -25.21 -0.66 -20.98
C THR A 482 -25.10 -1.53 -22.24
N GLY A 483 -24.39 -2.66 -22.17
CA GLY A 483 -24.11 -3.53 -23.29
C GLY A 483 -22.92 -3.06 -24.12
N ARG A 484 -23.18 -2.57 -25.34
CA ARG A 484 -22.14 -2.28 -26.33
C ARG A 484 -21.52 -0.89 -26.11
N PHE A 485 -20.19 -0.82 -26.02
CA PHE A 485 -19.43 0.43 -25.91
C PHE A 485 -18.31 0.47 -26.96
N VAL A 486 -18.66 0.79 -28.21
CA VAL A 486 -17.73 0.78 -29.36
C VAL A 486 -17.18 2.18 -29.67
N VAL A 487 -18.07 3.18 -29.69
CA VAL A 487 -17.72 4.59 -29.86
C VAL A 487 -17.37 5.16 -28.50
N GLY A 488 -16.20 5.78 -28.39
CA GLY A 488 -15.66 6.35 -27.15
C GLY A 488 -14.71 7.51 -27.45
N GLY A 489 -14.04 8.02 -26.42
CA GLY A 489 -13.14 9.16 -26.60
C GLY A 489 -13.86 10.44 -27.05
N PRO A 490 -13.14 11.38 -27.68
CA PRO A 490 -13.71 12.66 -28.13
C PRO A 490 -14.83 12.60 -29.18
N GLN A 491 -15.04 11.44 -29.84
CA GLN A 491 -16.24 11.23 -30.67
C GLN A 491 -17.48 10.91 -29.82
N GLY A 492 -17.30 10.20 -28.70
CA GLY A 492 -18.38 9.86 -27.78
C GLY A 492 -18.79 11.05 -26.92
N ASP A 493 -17.83 11.71 -26.28
CA ASP A 493 -18.04 12.81 -25.33
C ASP A 493 -16.99 13.92 -25.50
N THR A 494 -17.37 15.17 -25.26
CA THR A 494 -16.42 16.31 -25.18
C THR A 494 -15.53 16.18 -23.95
N GLY A 495 -14.22 16.43 -24.12
CA GLY A 495 -13.24 16.43 -23.03
C GLY A 495 -12.74 17.83 -22.68
N LEU A 496 -12.59 18.15 -21.41
CA LEU A 496 -11.97 19.39 -20.96
C LEU A 496 -11.00 19.17 -19.80
N THR A 497 -9.89 19.91 -19.80
CA THR A 497 -8.93 19.94 -18.69
C THR A 497 -9.63 20.28 -17.37
N GLY A 498 -9.26 19.57 -16.30
CA GLY A 498 -9.77 19.86 -14.96
C GLY A 498 -11.22 19.42 -14.70
N ARG A 499 -11.80 18.55 -15.53
CA ARG A 499 -13.15 17.99 -15.29
C ARG A 499 -13.17 16.69 -14.50
N LYS A 500 -12.01 16.26 -13.98
CA LYS A 500 -11.83 15.03 -13.21
C LYS A 500 -11.14 15.26 -11.87
N ILE A 501 -11.29 16.46 -11.27
CA ILE A 501 -10.63 16.84 -10.00
C ILE A 501 -10.88 15.91 -8.81
N ILE A 502 -12.04 15.25 -8.72
CA ILE A 502 -12.32 14.27 -7.66
C ILE A 502 -11.61 12.93 -7.95
N VAL A 503 -11.57 12.52 -9.23
CA VAL A 503 -10.81 11.35 -9.70
C VAL A 503 -9.30 11.58 -9.59
N ASP A 504 -8.86 12.83 -9.59
CA ASP A 504 -7.44 13.20 -9.42
C ASP A 504 -6.97 13.16 -7.98
N THR A 505 -7.90 13.17 -7.03
CA THR A 505 -7.62 13.38 -5.62
C THR A 505 -8.02 12.17 -4.79
N TYR A 506 -9.13 12.24 -4.06
CA TYR A 506 -9.45 11.28 -3.01
C TYR A 506 -10.77 10.54 -3.27
N GLY A 507 -11.30 10.62 -4.49
CA GLY A 507 -12.49 9.84 -4.89
C GLY A 507 -13.76 10.20 -4.12
N GLY A 508 -13.83 11.44 -3.62
CA GLY A 508 -14.94 11.96 -2.81
C GLY A 508 -14.74 11.79 -1.31
N MET A 509 -13.66 11.12 -0.87
CA MET A 509 -13.31 11.07 0.55
C MET A 509 -12.59 12.36 0.94
N GLY A 510 -13.13 13.06 1.94
CA GLY A 510 -12.65 14.40 2.30
C GLY A 510 -13.19 15.49 1.37
N ARG A 511 -12.66 16.70 1.50
CA ARG A 511 -13.13 17.92 0.81
C ARG A 511 -12.24 18.27 -0.38
N HIS A 512 -12.76 19.08 -1.28
CA HIS A 512 -12.03 19.60 -2.44
C HIS A 512 -12.24 21.12 -2.59
N GLY A 513 -11.18 21.83 -2.97
CA GLY A 513 -11.19 23.30 -2.99
C GLY A 513 -11.64 23.93 -4.32
N GLY A 514 -11.70 23.12 -5.38
CA GLY A 514 -12.25 23.48 -6.70
C GLY A 514 -11.19 23.69 -7.78
N GLY A 515 -9.95 23.99 -7.41
CA GLY A 515 -8.84 24.15 -8.36
C GLY A 515 -8.47 22.85 -9.08
N CYS A 516 -8.28 22.90 -10.40
CA CYS A 516 -7.70 21.79 -11.17
C CYS A 516 -6.16 21.83 -11.15
N PHE A 517 -5.53 20.70 -11.45
CA PHE A 517 -4.07 20.55 -11.48
C PHE A 517 -3.48 20.81 -12.87
N SER A 518 -3.95 20.06 -13.86
CA SER A 518 -3.31 19.90 -15.18
C SER A 518 -3.13 21.23 -15.92
N GLY A 519 -2.00 21.38 -16.61
CA GLY A 519 -1.69 22.58 -17.39
C GLY A 519 -1.22 23.79 -16.58
N LYS A 520 -1.11 23.66 -15.25
CA LYS A 520 -0.66 24.74 -14.37
C LYS A 520 0.77 24.52 -13.88
N ASP A 521 1.61 25.52 -13.99
CA ASP A 521 2.94 25.50 -13.39
C ASP A 521 2.88 25.60 -11.85
N PRO A 522 3.98 25.29 -11.13
CA PRO A 522 3.99 25.20 -9.66
C PRO A 522 3.69 26.51 -8.92
N THR A 523 3.74 27.65 -9.59
CA THR A 523 3.38 28.94 -8.99
C THR A 523 1.87 29.09 -8.77
N LYS A 524 1.05 28.25 -9.42
CA LYS A 524 -0.39 28.18 -9.19
C LYS A 524 -0.66 27.29 -7.99
N VAL A 525 -1.11 27.92 -6.91
CA VAL A 525 -1.31 27.26 -5.62
C VAL A 525 -2.34 26.14 -5.68
N ASP A 526 -3.30 26.17 -6.62
CA ASP A 526 -4.23 25.06 -6.86
C ASP A 526 -3.52 23.71 -6.99
N ARG A 527 -2.35 23.70 -7.65
CA ARG A 527 -1.54 22.49 -7.79
C ARG A 527 -0.56 22.34 -6.63
N SER A 528 0.31 23.33 -6.43
CA SER A 528 1.44 23.18 -5.49
C SER A 528 0.99 23.09 -4.04
N ALA A 529 0.01 23.90 -3.62
CA ALA A 529 -0.49 23.84 -2.25
C ALA A 529 -1.36 22.61 -1.98
N GLN A 530 -2.03 22.07 -2.99
CA GLN A 530 -2.75 20.81 -2.83
C GLN A 530 -1.79 19.61 -2.73
N TYR A 531 -0.68 19.61 -3.49
CA TYR A 531 0.42 18.66 -3.28
C TYR A 531 1.06 18.81 -1.90
N ALA A 532 1.27 20.04 -1.43
CA ALA A 532 1.78 20.29 -0.08
C ALA A 532 0.80 19.79 0.99
N ALA A 533 -0.49 20.05 0.84
CA ALA A 533 -1.50 19.59 1.79
C ALA A 533 -1.54 18.06 1.87
N ARG A 534 -1.46 17.36 0.72
CA ARG A 534 -1.28 15.89 0.69
C ARG A 534 -0.03 15.46 1.43
N TYR A 535 1.12 16.09 1.15
CA TYR A 535 2.39 15.79 1.79
C TYR A 535 2.32 15.95 3.31
N VAL A 536 1.68 17.01 3.80
CA VAL A 536 1.44 17.22 5.23
C VAL A 536 0.55 16.11 5.81
N ALA A 537 -0.66 15.91 5.26
CA ALA A 537 -1.61 14.92 5.77
C ALA A 537 -1.01 13.51 5.81
N LYS A 538 -0.29 13.12 4.75
CA LYS A 538 0.38 11.83 4.65
C LYS A 538 1.46 11.66 5.72
N ASN A 539 2.27 12.69 5.98
CA ASN A 539 3.28 12.65 7.04
C ASN A 539 2.67 12.61 8.44
N VAL A 540 1.55 13.29 8.69
CA VAL A 540 0.82 13.23 9.97
C VAL A 540 0.32 11.80 10.24
N VAL A 541 -0.28 11.14 9.24
CA VAL A 541 -0.77 9.76 9.38
C VAL A 541 0.38 8.76 9.49
N ALA A 542 1.44 8.91 8.67
CA ALA A 542 2.63 8.07 8.73
C ALA A 542 3.37 8.20 10.07
N ALA A 543 3.41 9.40 10.66
CA ALA A 543 3.96 9.62 12.00
C ALA A 543 3.15 8.92 13.10
N GLY A 544 1.92 8.50 12.81
CA GLY A 544 1.00 7.91 13.78
C GLY A 544 0.33 8.95 14.68
N LEU A 545 0.34 10.22 14.26
CA LEU A 545 -0.35 11.30 14.96
C LEU A 545 -1.87 11.20 14.80
N ALA A 546 -2.36 10.54 13.75
CA ALA A 546 -3.77 10.24 13.53
C ALA A 546 -3.92 8.99 12.63
N ASP A 547 -5.08 8.34 12.65
CA ASP A 547 -5.38 7.26 11.69
C ASP A 547 -5.94 7.83 10.37
N ARG A 548 -6.56 9.03 10.42
CA ARG A 548 -7.01 9.81 9.27
C ARG A 548 -6.75 11.29 9.53
N CYS A 549 -6.35 12.02 8.50
CA CYS A 549 -6.07 13.45 8.62
C CYS A 549 -6.46 14.16 7.32
N GLU A 550 -7.24 15.23 7.45
CA GLU A 550 -7.46 16.22 6.41
C GLU A 550 -6.76 17.53 6.79
N VAL A 551 -6.13 18.17 5.82
CA VAL A 551 -5.46 19.46 5.95
C VAL A 551 -6.03 20.42 4.91
N GLN A 552 -6.54 21.57 5.35
CA GLN A 552 -6.90 22.67 4.47
C GLN A 552 -5.84 23.76 4.52
N LEU A 553 -5.41 24.23 3.36
CA LEU A 553 -4.62 25.44 3.18
C LEU A 553 -5.46 26.46 2.40
N ALA A 554 -5.35 27.74 2.75
CA ALA A 554 -5.97 28.81 1.95
C ALA A 554 -4.99 29.96 1.73
N TYR A 555 -5.05 30.57 0.56
CA TYR A 555 -4.19 31.68 0.15
C TYR A 555 -5.01 32.84 -0.40
N ALA A 556 -4.48 34.05 -0.19
CA ALA A 556 -4.92 35.24 -0.89
C ALA A 556 -3.92 35.56 -2.00
N ILE A 557 -4.41 36.04 -3.15
CA ILE A 557 -3.55 36.40 -4.29
C ILE A 557 -2.47 37.42 -3.86
N GLY A 558 -1.23 37.17 -4.28
CA GLY A 558 -0.09 38.02 -3.95
C GLY A 558 0.43 37.95 -2.51
N VAL A 559 -0.19 37.14 -1.63
CA VAL A 559 0.28 36.91 -0.25
C VAL A 559 1.03 35.58 -0.19
N ALA A 560 2.22 35.57 0.43
CA ALA A 560 3.07 34.39 0.50
C ALA A 560 2.61 33.39 1.58
N GLU A 561 2.29 33.87 2.77
CA GLU A 561 1.83 33.02 3.88
C GLU A 561 0.37 32.59 3.68
N PRO A 562 0.02 31.32 4.00
CA PRO A 562 -1.37 30.88 3.97
C PRO A 562 -2.19 31.67 5.00
N VAL A 563 -3.36 32.16 4.57
CA VAL A 563 -4.30 32.89 5.44
C VAL A 563 -4.95 31.98 6.47
N SER A 564 -5.02 30.68 6.19
CA SER A 564 -5.47 29.69 7.17
C SER A 564 -4.79 28.33 6.95
N ILE A 565 -4.62 27.60 8.06
CA ILE A 565 -4.26 26.18 8.09
C ILE A 565 -5.26 25.52 9.03
N PHE A 566 -6.07 24.61 8.51
CA PHE A 566 -7.06 23.86 9.27
C PHE A 566 -6.76 22.36 9.18
N VAL A 567 -6.91 21.65 10.30
CA VAL A 567 -6.63 20.22 10.42
C VAL A 567 -7.84 19.56 11.05
N ASP A 568 -8.31 18.47 10.46
CA ASP A 568 -9.38 17.61 10.98
C ASP A 568 -8.89 16.16 10.96
N CYS A 569 -8.80 15.53 12.14
CA CYS A 569 -8.37 14.15 12.30
C CYS A 569 -9.55 13.19 12.54
N PHE A 570 -10.78 13.68 12.45
CA PHE A 570 -12.01 12.91 12.58
C PHE A 570 -12.07 12.08 13.88
N GLY A 571 -11.53 12.62 14.98
CA GLY A 571 -11.47 11.96 16.29
C GLY A 571 -10.47 10.80 16.38
N THR A 572 -9.52 10.70 15.45
CA THR A 572 -8.49 9.64 15.41
C THR A 572 -7.11 10.09 15.90
N GLU A 573 -7.00 11.36 16.28
CA GLU A 573 -5.77 12.00 16.70
C GLU A 573 -5.15 11.40 17.98
N ALA A 574 -3.82 11.40 18.05
CA ALA A 574 -3.02 10.98 19.19
C ALA A 574 -2.70 12.14 20.14
N ILE A 575 -2.65 13.34 19.56
CA ILE A 575 -2.42 14.63 20.20
C ILE A 575 -3.47 15.60 19.64
N SER A 576 -3.75 16.72 20.30
CA SER A 576 -4.78 17.63 19.79
C SER A 576 -4.42 18.19 18.41
N GLU A 577 -5.43 18.44 17.58
CA GLU A 577 -5.26 19.04 16.25
C GLU A 577 -4.50 20.37 16.30
N SER A 578 -4.68 21.14 17.39
CA SER A 578 -3.91 22.37 17.64
C SER A 578 -2.40 22.15 17.78
N GLU A 579 -1.97 21.04 18.42
CA GLU A 579 -0.55 20.68 18.50
C GLU A 579 -0.04 20.15 17.15
N ILE A 580 -0.87 19.42 16.41
CA ILE A 580 -0.56 19.01 15.02
C ILE A 580 -0.31 20.26 14.16
N VAL A 581 -1.16 21.28 14.23
CA VAL A 581 -0.98 22.55 13.50
C VAL A 581 0.34 23.24 13.88
N LYS A 582 0.73 23.24 15.16
CA LYS A 582 2.04 23.80 15.58
C LYS A 582 3.21 23.05 14.95
N LEU A 583 3.16 21.72 14.95
CA LEU A 583 4.18 20.88 14.30
C LEU A 583 4.21 21.12 12.78
N ILE A 584 3.05 21.27 12.14
CA ILE A 584 2.95 21.58 10.71
C ILE A 584 3.67 22.91 10.41
N ARG A 585 3.34 23.97 11.14
CA ARG A 585 3.97 25.29 10.96
C ARG A 585 5.47 25.27 11.17
N LYS A 586 5.97 24.41 12.07
CA LYS A 586 7.39 24.31 12.38
C LYS A 586 8.18 23.56 11.29
N HIS A 587 7.61 22.51 10.71
CA HIS A 587 8.37 21.55 9.88
C HIS A 587 8.11 21.63 8.37
N PHE A 588 7.05 22.31 7.96
CA PHE A 588 6.66 22.44 6.56
C PHE A 588 6.69 23.91 6.12
N LYS A 589 7.38 24.17 5.01
CA LYS A 589 7.42 25.50 4.39
C LYS A 589 6.23 25.64 3.45
N LEU A 590 5.21 26.36 3.88
CA LEU A 590 3.91 26.44 3.18
C LEU A 590 3.73 27.74 2.38
N THR A 591 4.76 28.55 2.20
CA THR A 591 4.72 29.63 1.18
C THR A 591 4.84 29.03 -0.23
N PRO A 592 4.32 29.66 -1.30
CA PRO A 592 4.46 29.14 -2.66
C PRO A 592 5.90 28.77 -3.04
N LYS A 593 6.87 29.66 -2.75
CA LYS A 593 8.30 29.40 -2.95
C LYS A 593 8.80 28.24 -2.08
N GLY A 594 8.42 28.23 -0.80
CA GLY A 594 8.79 27.19 0.14
C GLY A 594 8.31 25.79 -0.30
N ILE A 595 7.10 25.71 -0.85
CA ILE A 595 6.52 24.47 -1.39
C ILE A 595 7.29 24.02 -2.64
N ILE A 596 7.48 24.93 -3.60
CA ILE A 596 8.18 24.64 -4.86
C ILE A 596 9.58 24.10 -4.61
N ASP A 597 10.31 24.71 -3.68
CA ASP A 597 11.68 24.33 -3.35
C ASP A 597 11.71 23.00 -2.57
N SER A 598 10.83 22.85 -1.56
CA SER A 598 10.80 21.65 -0.71
C SER A 598 10.38 20.40 -1.48
N LEU A 599 9.46 20.55 -2.43
CA LEU A 599 8.96 19.45 -3.24
C LEU A 599 9.68 19.35 -4.60
N ASN A 600 10.65 20.22 -4.89
CA ASN A 600 11.40 20.24 -6.14
C ASN A 600 10.49 20.18 -7.39
N LEU A 601 9.60 21.17 -7.51
CA LEU A 601 8.51 21.17 -8.49
C LEU A 601 8.87 21.77 -9.86
N ARG A 602 10.00 22.48 -10.01
CA ARG A 602 10.41 23.07 -11.30
C ARG A 602 11.11 22.04 -12.20
N ARG A 603 10.39 20.97 -12.53
CA ARG A 603 10.86 19.85 -13.35
C ARG A 603 9.72 19.33 -14.24
N PRO A 604 10.03 18.75 -15.41
CA PRO A 604 9.03 18.13 -16.28
C PRO A 604 8.58 16.77 -15.71
N ILE A 605 7.63 16.79 -14.77
CA ILE A 605 7.16 15.60 -14.03
C ILE A 605 5.63 15.44 -14.06
N TYR A 606 4.90 16.32 -14.74
CA TYR A 606 3.47 16.49 -14.54
C TYR A 606 2.61 15.59 -15.44
N LYS A 607 3.06 15.26 -16.65
CA LYS A 607 2.29 14.44 -17.59
C LYS A 607 1.92 13.07 -17.00
N GLU A 608 2.81 12.51 -16.19
CA GLU A 608 2.56 11.24 -15.50
C GLU A 608 1.44 11.35 -14.45
N THR A 609 1.21 12.54 -13.88
CA THR A 609 0.18 12.80 -12.86
C THR A 609 -1.22 12.92 -13.46
N ALA A 610 -1.33 13.28 -14.74
CA ALA A 610 -2.60 13.49 -15.44
C ALA A 610 -3.41 12.20 -15.69
N ARG A 611 -2.92 11.03 -15.24
CA ARG A 611 -3.61 9.74 -15.28
C ARG A 611 -3.39 8.96 -13.99
N PHE A 612 -4.36 8.12 -13.63
CA PHE A 612 -4.33 7.25 -12.44
C PHE A 612 -4.18 7.99 -11.10
N GLY A 613 -4.54 9.27 -11.04
CA GLY A 613 -4.47 10.07 -9.83
C GLY A 613 -3.13 10.76 -9.61
N HIS A 614 -3.19 11.90 -8.91
CA HIS A 614 -2.02 12.67 -8.49
C HIS A 614 -1.41 12.13 -7.19
N PHE A 615 -2.19 11.38 -6.40
CA PHE A 615 -1.83 10.93 -5.05
C PHE A 615 -1.84 9.41 -4.95
N GLY A 616 -1.16 8.89 -3.92
CA GLY A 616 -1.07 7.45 -3.67
C GLY A 616 -0.11 6.71 -4.61
N ARG A 617 0.83 7.41 -5.25
CA ARG A 617 1.78 6.84 -6.21
C ARG A 617 3.21 7.07 -5.76
N SER A 618 4.09 6.11 -6.05
CA SER A 618 5.50 6.18 -5.68
C SER A 618 6.38 6.45 -6.90
N GLY A 619 7.50 7.14 -6.70
CA GLY A 619 8.48 7.39 -7.76
C GLY A 619 9.12 8.79 -7.67
N PRO A 620 10.17 9.05 -8.47
CA PRO A 620 10.93 10.30 -8.41
C PRO A 620 10.13 11.55 -8.84
N GLY A 621 8.98 11.35 -9.50
CA GLY A 621 8.03 12.41 -9.89
C GLY A 621 7.05 12.81 -8.78
N TYR A 622 6.87 12.01 -7.72
CA TYR A 622 5.82 12.20 -6.70
C TYR A 622 6.44 12.60 -5.36
N THR A 623 7.15 13.73 -5.32
CA THR A 623 7.88 14.18 -4.13
C THR A 623 6.97 14.45 -2.92
N TRP A 624 5.70 14.81 -3.16
CA TRP A 624 4.67 14.99 -2.14
C TRP A 624 4.17 13.68 -1.51
N GLU A 625 4.53 12.52 -2.06
CA GLU A 625 4.16 11.21 -1.49
C GLU A 625 5.21 10.68 -0.51
N LYS A 626 6.31 11.41 -0.29
CA LYS A 626 7.33 11.06 0.72
C LYS A 626 6.79 11.21 2.14
N THR A 627 7.30 10.37 3.05
CA THR A 627 6.98 10.40 4.48
C THR A 627 8.21 10.75 5.33
N ASP A 628 9.12 11.56 4.80
CA ASP A 628 10.41 11.92 5.42
C ASP A 628 10.26 12.83 6.65
N LYS A 629 9.13 13.51 6.83
CA LYS A 629 8.82 14.30 8.03
C LYS A 629 8.17 13.46 9.13
N ALA A 630 7.73 12.24 8.85
CA ALA A 630 7.00 11.42 9.80
C ALA A 630 7.80 11.16 11.09
N GLN A 631 9.11 10.88 10.98
CA GLN A 631 9.96 10.60 12.12
C GLN A 631 10.13 11.82 13.04
N ILE A 632 10.43 12.99 12.48
CA ILE A 632 10.62 14.22 13.27
C ILE A 632 9.31 14.67 13.93
N LEU A 633 8.18 14.54 13.22
CA LEU A 633 6.85 14.81 13.77
C LEU A 633 6.54 13.90 14.96
N ARG A 634 6.82 12.59 14.83
CA ARG A 634 6.64 11.63 15.92
C ARG A 634 7.52 11.97 17.12
N GLN A 635 8.80 12.24 16.91
CA GLN A 635 9.74 12.57 17.99
C GLN A 635 9.31 13.80 18.78
N GLU A 636 8.96 14.89 18.10
CA GLU A 636 8.58 16.14 18.78
C GLU A 636 7.18 16.10 19.42
N SER A 637 6.30 15.20 18.95
CA SER A 637 4.98 15.02 19.56
C SER A 637 5.00 14.31 20.92
N GLY A 638 6.12 13.68 21.29
CA GLY A 638 6.25 12.95 22.55
C GLY A 638 5.42 11.65 22.63
N ILE A 639 4.82 11.19 21.52
CA ILE A 639 4.11 9.91 21.50
C ILE A 639 5.11 8.76 21.42
N ALA A 640 4.94 7.75 22.28
CA ALA A 640 5.59 6.45 22.09
C ALA A 640 5.18 5.85 20.74
N SER A 641 6.02 5.03 20.12
CA SER A 641 5.76 4.36 18.84
C SER A 641 4.34 3.80 18.79
N ARG A 642 3.46 4.46 18.02
CA ARG A 642 2.08 4.02 17.82
C ARG A 642 2.07 2.91 16.77
N GLU A 643 1.36 1.84 17.10
CA GLU A 643 1.07 0.70 16.25
C GLU A 643 0.53 1.15 14.89
N THR A 644 1.04 0.53 13.82
CA THR A 644 0.40 0.53 12.51
C THR A 644 -0.80 -0.42 12.63
N LEU A 645 -2.03 0.08 12.44
CA LEU A 645 -3.18 -0.81 12.22
C LEU A 645 -2.97 -1.53 10.89
N GLU A 646 -3.46 -2.78 10.79
CA GLU A 646 -3.43 -3.61 9.58
C GLU A 646 -3.76 -2.76 8.35
N VAL A 647 -2.75 -2.55 7.51
CA VAL A 647 -2.93 -1.96 6.20
C VAL A 647 -3.57 -3.03 5.32
N VAL A 648 -4.74 -2.73 4.78
CA VAL A 648 -5.40 -3.58 3.79
C VAL A 648 -4.65 -3.42 2.46
N GLY A 649 -3.53 -4.13 2.32
CA GLY A 649 -2.61 -4.07 1.16
C GLY A 649 -3.01 -4.98 0.02
#